data_AF-A0A3D8RC05-F1
#
_entry.id   AF-A0A3D8RC05-F1
#
_cell.length_a   1.000
_cell.length_b   1.000
_cell.length_c   1.000
_cell.angle_alpha   90.00
_cell.angle_beta   90.00
_cell.angle_gamma   90.00
#
_symmetry.space_group_name_H-M   'P 1'
#
loop_
_entity.id
_entity.type
_entity.pdbx_description
1 polymer ?
#
loop_
_entity_poly.entity_id
_entity_poly.type
_entity_poly.pdbx_seq_one_letter_code
_entity_poly.pdbx_strand_id
1 'polypeptide(L)'
;MDTKNVLLLGAGLMAKPALNVFEEASIPVTVACRTLSRAQELCKDTKHANAISVDVNDQQELDHAVAKSDLVVCLTPYIYNATIIKSAIRNKKNVVTTSYISPAIQALEPEIKAAGIIVLNECGLDPGVDHLYACKVIQEVHSKGGKIKSFISNCGGLPAPEASDNPFGLKFSWSPRGLLLASQNPAKRLWNGQVQEIAGGIDLMDTVEPYFVYPGFSFVAYPNRDSSVFSERYQIPEAETVSRGTLRYPGCTEIFKTLGAVGMFSQEPLQILDGTSSPPSWKKLTQEILSAPTTSENQLIAEVDSRTQFKSVCERNHVISGLRWLGIFSDKPVDAQKTPLDTLCALLQEKLSFAPDERDMVILQHKFEIEHKDGSQETRTSTLLEYGDPQGFSAMARLVGTACGVASTLVLDGTITTPGVFAPLTADINEPFMQRLLKYNIKRKKTRCPGEQPICSFCAKLGQTCSYSGESSKPEQHGSREPQDRRIARDASLLEERFDKLEGKVDLIMDRILKQPASHDVNQLQPELESSQSPATSSTGVPLSSQEFCTSKPPPAAASVSQISWPTTLLSSSPQALPVTHIYGQSKSYSLAIQYLVLATALRFSNDPVIQEKQEPLALEFLDKARKLVFEDIVNDNIELSTLQALSLHAFLDISTGNFQRASLHVGIGVRLSRLAKLDSIEHSHTEERRRCFWNLHLLECLTCNHLESTTSSSSDRPSFPTSLNLKLEYNKSIPITTSKCQVSGGVDLGIIGYSLQLIDLWMTSLHYVTGLNQQKVHAWAPNSGHFHLVEHIMEWESFLCKSHRYAHVRFAEHQSGGIEKNSRYWGPWLLVQFTYHGTLCLLNHPFIYLKKPGILETPESSTFSEKSSDIALLHAKHITRLIDTLEQKNVQVSDPFLGYCATIAATVNLWFCYVEDRGVKEQARSRFMKCYQFVLRLAKFWKIADRMANNLATMNIRASSWEAKAEPPFTPREMPAQDTLLMWDLVKYYPDPDINHSSSIFHTTLDPRPSIVPFANNSPHIDSNESVNESDKNAGSSTTTQNRAESCISPERRESGTLLYQPSMPLFFTESTTLFEEFDFGISGEIGDWYESGTL
;
A
#
# COMPACT_ATOMS: atom_id res chain seq x y z
N MET A 1 -22.41 -55.26 -6.00
CA MET A 1 -21.70 -54.64 -7.14
C MET A 1 -20.27 -55.10 -7.04
N ASP A 2 -19.66 -55.55 -8.14
CA ASP A 2 -18.26 -55.97 -8.13
C ASP A 2 -17.38 -54.77 -7.79
N THR A 3 -16.44 -54.95 -6.84
CA THR A 3 -15.58 -53.87 -6.36
C THR A 3 -14.64 -53.43 -7.48
N LYS A 4 -14.86 -52.21 -7.99
CA LYS A 4 -14.09 -51.63 -9.10
C LYS A 4 -12.72 -51.14 -8.64
N ASN A 5 -11.66 -51.46 -9.39
CA ASN A 5 -10.28 -51.10 -9.05
C ASN A 5 -9.71 -50.06 -10.03
N VAL A 6 -8.98 -49.06 -9.51
CA VAL A 6 -8.35 -47.99 -10.31
C VAL A 6 -6.83 -48.16 -10.36
N LEU A 7 -6.22 -48.06 -11.54
CA LEU A 7 -4.78 -47.89 -11.69
C LEU A 7 -4.45 -46.41 -11.83
N LEU A 8 -3.86 -45.80 -10.80
CA LEU A 8 -3.44 -44.39 -10.80
C LEU A 8 -1.97 -44.30 -11.25
N LEU A 9 -1.75 -43.96 -12.51
CA LEU A 9 -0.42 -43.76 -13.08
C LEU A 9 0.08 -42.34 -12.76
N GLY A 10 1.08 -42.25 -11.88
CA GLY A 10 1.74 -41.02 -11.47
C GLY A 10 1.59 -40.72 -9.97
N ALA A 11 2.72 -40.46 -9.30
CA ALA A 11 2.80 -40.04 -7.90
C ALA A 11 3.25 -38.56 -7.79
N GLY A 12 2.64 -37.69 -8.60
CA GLY A 12 2.86 -36.24 -8.55
C GLY A 12 1.91 -35.54 -7.57
N LEU A 13 2.07 -34.22 -7.42
CA LEU A 13 1.30 -33.41 -6.45
C LEU A 13 -0.24 -33.50 -6.62
N MET A 14 -0.71 -33.70 -7.86
CA MET A 14 -2.13 -33.85 -8.19
C MET A 14 -2.69 -35.24 -7.86
N ALA A 15 -1.84 -36.22 -7.56
CA ALA A 15 -2.25 -37.60 -7.32
C ALA A 15 -2.92 -37.79 -5.95
N LYS A 16 -2.49 -37.08 -4.89
CA LYS A 16 -3.10 -37.22 -3.56
C LYS A 16 -4.54 -36.68 -3.50
N PRO A 17 -4.89 -35.51 -4.07
CA PRO A 17 -6.28 -35.08 -4.14
C PRO A 17 -7.18 -36.02 -4.95
N ALA A 18 -6.68 -36.59 -6.06
CA ALA A 18 -7.41 -37.63 -6.80
C ALA A 18 -7.62 -38.91 -5.96
N LEU A 19 -6.57 -39.36 -5.28
CA LEU A 19 -6.60 -40.52 -4.38
C LEU A 19 -7.60 -40.34 -3.23
N ASN A 20 -7.70 -39.13 -2.66
CA ASN A 20 -8.66 -38.83 -1.61
C ASN A 20 -10.12 -38.95 -2.09
N VAL A 21 -10.43 -38.62 -3.35
CA VAL A 21 -11.77 -38.83 -3.93
C VAL A 21 -12.12 -40.32 -4.03
N PHE A 22 -11.14 -41.17 -4.40
CA PHE A 22 -11.34 -42.62 -4.46
C PHE A 22 -11.48 -43.24 -3.07
N GLU A 23 -10.66 -42.83 -2.10
CA GLU A 23 -10.76 -43.26 -0.69
C GLU A 23 -12.12 -42.91 -0.08
N GLU A 24 -12.62 -41.69 -0.31
CA GLU A 24 -13.95 -41.27 0.17
C GLU A 24 -15.08 -42.09 -0.47
N ALA A 25 -14.91 -42.51 -1.72
CA ALA A 25 -15.81 -43.42 -2.42
C ALA A 25 -15.58 -44.91 -2.08
N SER A 26 -14.61 -45.25 -1.22
CA SER A 26 -14.18 -46.62 -0.90
C SER A 26 -13.81 -47.46 -2.14
N ILE A 27 -13.22 -46.82 -3.14
CA ILE A 27 -12.75 -47.43 -4.40
C ILE A 27 -11.29 -47.85 -4.22
N PRO A 28 -10.94 -49.14 -4.37
CA PRO A 28 -9.55 -49.58 -4.40
C PRO A 28 -8.72 -48.89 -5.49
N VAL A 29 -7.51 -48.46 -5.11
CA VAL A 29 -6.55 -47.81 -6.01
C VAL A 29 -5.20 -48.50 -5.93
N THR A 30 -4.62 -48.77 -7.09
CA THR A 30 -3.21 -49.14 -7.25
C THR A 30 -2.45 -47.93 -7.78
N VAL A 31 -1.63 -47.29 -6.95
CA VAL A 31 -0.76 -46.16 -7.32
C VAL A 31 0.53 -46.70 -7.91
N ALA A 32 0.87 -46.22 -9.11
CA ALA A 32 1.98 -46.74 -9.88
C ALA A 32 2.87 -45.60 -10.42
N CYS A 33 4.18 -45.72 -10.20
CA CYS A 33 5.21 -44.89 -10.85
C CYS A 33 6.56 -45.61 -10.83
N ARG A 34 7.56 -45.10 -11.57
CA ARG A 34 8.92 -45.70 -11.66
C ARG A 34 9.68 -45.83 -10.32
N THR A 35 9.24 -45.15 -9.27
CA THR A 35 9.95 -45.08 -7.98
C THR A 35 9.02 -45.53 -6.87
N LEU A 36 9.08 -46.81 -6.53
CA LEU A 36 8.16 -47.47 -5.59
C LEU A 36 7.97 -46.70 -4.27
N SER A 37 9.05 -46.15 -3.69
CA SER A 37 8.98 -45.39 -2.44
C SER A 37 8.06 -44.16 -2.51
N ARG A 38 8.00 -43.45 -3.65
CA ARG A 38 7.07 -42.32 -3.85
C ARG A 38 5.61 -42.76 -3.94
N ALA A 39 5.34 -43.92 -4.55
CA ALA A 39 4.00 -44.49 -4.56
C ALA A 39 3.59 -44.94 -3.15
N GLN A 40 4.49 -45.59 -2.40
CA GLN A 40 4.26 -45.99 -1.01
C GLN A 40 4.00 -44.79 -0.09
N GLU A 41 4.78 -43.71 -0.23
CA GLU A 41 4.60 -42.46 0.50
C GLU A 41 3.20 -41.84 0.24
N LEU A 42 2.76 -41.81 -1.02
CA LEU A 42 1.42 -41.33 -1.38
C LEU A 42 0.29 -42.15 -0.72
N CYS A 43 0.49 -43.47 -0.59
CA CYS A 43 -0.48 -44.41 -0.03
C CYS A 43 -0.48 -44.51 1.51
N LYS A 44 0.54 -43.96 2.19
CA LYS A 44 0.83 -44.22 3.62
C LYS A 44 -0.36 -44.08 4.58
N ASP A 45 -1.28 -43.16 4.26
CA ASP A 45 -2.46 -42.83 5.07
C ASP A 45 -3.78 -43.04 4.27
N THR A 46 -3.87 -44.08 3.45
CA THR A 46 -5.05 -44.34 2.60
C THR A 46 -5.39 -45.83 2.58
N LYS A 47 -6.57 -46.19 3.12
CA LYS A 47 -6.90 -47.59 3.45
C LYS A 47 -7.10 -48.47 2.24
N HIS A 48 -7.64 -47.92 1.16
CA HIS A 48 -7.93 -48.67 -0.06
C HIS A 48 -6.82 -48.51 -1.13
N ALA A 49 -5.63 -48.03 -0.75
CA ALA A 49 -4.54 -47.77 -1.68
C ALA A 49 -3.37 -48.75 -1.54
N ASN A 50 -2.90 -49.29 -2.68
CA ASN A 50 -1.69 -50.10 -2.78
C ASN A 50 -0.67 -49.42 -3.72
N ALA A 51 0.62 -49.66 -3.51
CA ALA A 51 1.70 -49.06 -4.29
C ALA A 51 2.48 -50.10 -5.09
N ILE A 52 2.77 -49.81 -6.36
CA ILE A 52 3.63 -50.62 -7.23
C ILE A 52 4.65 -49.76 -7.98
N SER A 53 5.73 -50.40 -8.45
CA SER A 53 6.58 -49.84 -9.50
C SER A 53 5.95 -50.14 -10.87
N VAL A 54 5.99 -49.16 -11.78
CA VAL A 54 5.74 -49.35 -13.23
C VAL A 54 6.55 -48.32 -14.03
N ASP A 55 7.31 -48.76 -15.03
CA ASP A 55 7.73 -47.91 -16.15
C ASP A 55 6.73 -48.01 -17.30
N VAL A 56 6.11 -46.88 -17.67
CA VAL A 56 5.13 -46.79 -18.77
C VAL A 56 5.74 -47.03 -20.16
N ASN A 57 7.07 -47.14 -20.26
CA ASN A 57 7.78 -47.54 -21.48
C ASN A 57 7.99 -49.05 -21.57
N ASP A 58 7.90 -49.80 -20.47
CA ASP A 58 7.86 -51.26 -20.52
C ASP A 58 6.41 -51.71 -20.83
N GLN A 59 6.23 -52.24 -22.04
CA GLN A 59 4.91 -52.67 -22.49
C GLN A 59 4.35 -53.84 -21.66
N GLN A 60 5.20 -54.77 -21.19
CA GLN A 60 4.74 -55.95 -20.45
C GLN A 60 4.34 -55.58 -19.02
N GLU A 61 5.13 -54.74 -18.36
CA GLU A 61 4.83 -54.24 -17.01
C GLU A 61 3.55 -53.40 -17.03
N LEU A 62 3.41 -52.50 -18.01
CA LEU A 62 2.22 -51.66 -18.20
C LEU A 62 0.97 -52.49 -18.52
N ASP A 63 1.04 -53.41 -19.48
CA ASP A 63 -0.10 -54.28 -19.84
C ASP A 63 -0.55 -55.14 -18.64
N HIS A 64 0.40 -55.66 -17.85
CA HIS A 64 0.12 -56.44 -16.65
C HIS A 64 -0.56 -55.62 -15.54
N ALA A 65 -0.13 -54.36 -15.34
CA ALA A 65 -0.76 -53.45 -14.38
C ALA A 65 -2.18 -53.05 -14.84
N VAL A 66 -2.34 -52.68 -16.12
CA VAL A 66 -3.62 -52.24 -16.69
C VAL A 66 -4.67 -53.37 -16.64
N ALA A 67 -4.30 -54.61 -16.98
CA ALA A 67 -5.20 -55.76 -16.95
C ALA A 67 -5.94 -55.96 -15.60
N LYS A 68 -5.28 -55.61 -14.49
CA LYS A 68 -5.77 -55.74 -13.10
C LYS A 68 -6.69 -54.61 -12.62
N SER A 69 -6.95 -53.60 -13.45
CA SER A 69 -7.83 -52.46 -13.15
C SER A 69 -9.14 -52.53 -13.93
N ASP A 70 -10.13 -51.71 -13.57
CA ASP A 70 -11.30 -51.39 -14.40
C ASP A 70 -11.11 -50.05 -15.14
N LEU A 71 -10.40 -49.11 -14.50
CA LEU A 71 -10.10 -47.78 -15.02
C LEU A 71 -8.62 -47.45 -14.78
N VAL A 72 -7.98 -46.88 -15.80
CA VAL A 72 -6.65 -46.28 -15.72
C VAL A 72 -6.77 -44.75 -15.62
N VAL A 73 -6.11 -44.13 -14.65
CA VAL A 73 -6.09 -42.68 -14.48
C VAL A 73 -4.66 -42.17 -14.72
N CYS A 74 -4.49 -41.32 -15.73
CA CYS A 74 -3.19 -40.84 -16.17
C CYS A 74 -2.88 -39.45 -15.62
N LEU A 75 -2.00 -39.38 -14.62
CA LEU A 75 -1.37 -38.16 -14.10
C LEU A 75 0.15 -38.14 -14.40
N THR A 76 0.57 -38.88 -15.43
CA THR A 76 1.92 -38.86 -16.02
C THR A 76 2.08 -37.72 -17.05
N PRO A 77 3.32 -37.39 -17.48
CA PRO A 77 3.54 -36.49 -18.61
C PRO A 77 2.75 -36.92 -19.86
N TYR A 78 2.10 -35.96 -20.53
CA TYR A 78 1.13 -36.21 -21.61
C TYR A 78 1.68 -37.01 -22.80
N ILE A 79 3.00 -37.01 -23.01
CA ILE A 79 3.70 -37.76 -24.06
C ILE A 79 3.46 -39.28 -23.96
N TYR A 80 3.18 -39.79 -22.76
CA TYR A 80 2.93 -41.22 -22.53
C TYR A 80 1.45 -41.62 -22.74
N ASN A 81 0.53 -40.67 -22.86
CA ASN A 81 -0.91 -40.95 -22.91
C ASN A 81 -1.28 -41.89 -24.07
N ALA A 82 -0.68 -41.72 -25.26
CA ALA A 82 -0.93 -42.61 -26.40
C ALA A 82 -0.43 -44.04 -26.15
N THR A 83 0.71 -44.21 -25.47
CA THR A 83 1.25 -45.53 -25.08
C THR A 83 0.33 -46.22 -24.06
N ILE A 84 -0.14 -45.47 -23.06
CA ILE A 84 -1.06 -45.98 -22.03
C ILE A 84 -2.42 -46.33 -22.64
N ILE A 85 -2.97 -45.49 -23.53
CA ILE A 85 -4.22 -45.78 -24.23
C ILE A 85 -4.09 -47.03 -25.12
N LYS A 86 -2.96 -47.25 -25.80
CA LYS A 86 -2.69 -48.51 -26.52
C LYS A 86 -2.69 -49.74 -25.60
N SER A 87 -2.19 -49.62 -24.37
CA SER A 87 -2.30 -50.68 -23.35
C SER A 87 -3.74 -50.91 -22.91
N ALA A 88 -4.49 -49.83 -22.69
CA ALA A 88 -5.90 -49.87 -22.31
C ALA A 88 -6.79 -50.49 -23.41
N ILE A 89 -6.52 -50.21 -24.70
CA ILE A 89 -7.16 -50.86 -25.86
C ILE A 89 -6.94 -52.38 -25.83
N ARG A 90 -5.68 -52.83 -25.70
CA ARG A 90 -5.35 -54.28 -25.63
C ARG A 90 -6.07 -54.99 -24.49
N ASN A 91 -6.17 -54.34 -23.33
CA ASN A 91 -6.75 -54.90 -22.11
C ASN A 91 -8.24 -54.57 -21.90
N LYS A 92 -8.86 -53.85 -22.85
CA LYS A 92 -10.25 -53.35 -22.79
C LYS A 92 -10.61 -52.61 -21.50
N LYS A 93 -9.75 -51.67 -21.08
CA LYS A 93 -9.95 -50.85 -19.87
C LYS A 93 -10.24 -49.41 -20.22
N ASN A 94 -11.04 -48.74 -19.39
CA ASN A 94 -11.31 -47.32 -19.55
C ASN A 94 -10.09 -46.47 -19.17
N VAL A 95 -10.03 -45.23 -19.64
CA VAL A 95 -8.95 -44.27 -19.34
C VAL A 95 -9.52 -42.89 -19.01
N VAL A 96 -8.99 -42.24 -17.96
CA VAL A 96 -9.24 -40.83 -17.64
C VAL A 96 -7.92 -40.06 -17.60
N THR A 97 -7.88 -38.87 -18.20
CA THR A 97 -6.67 -38.01 -18.22
C THR A 97 -7.02 -36.54 -18.01
N THR A 98 -6.07 -35.76 -17.48
CA THR A 98 -6.16 -34.29 -17.35
C THR A 98 -5.55 -33.52 -18.53
N SER A 99 -5.16 -34.22 -19.59
CA SER A 99 -4.46 -33.65 -20.75
C SER A 99 -5.40 -33.38 -21.92
N TYR A 100 -5.01 -32.45 -22.79
CA TYR A 100 -5.63 -32.24 -24.10
C TYR A 100 -5.68 -33.51 -24.95
N ILE A 101 -6.73 -33.64 -25.77
CA ILE A 101 -6.78 -34.65 -26.84
C ILE A 101 -5.72 -34.27 -27.89
N SER A 102 -4.69 -35.10 -28.04
CA SER A 102 -3.65 -34.91 -29.06
C SER A 102 -4.03 -35.63 -30.37
N PRO A 103 -3.45 -35.25 -31.53
CA PRO A 103 -3.66 -35.96 -32.78
C PRO A 103 -3.34 -37.46 -32.69
N ALA A 104 -2.35 -37.83 -31.88
CA ALA A 104 -1.99 -39.23 -31.62
C ALA A 104 -3.02 -40.00 -30.77
N ILE A 105 -3.84 -39.30 -29.96
CA ILE A 105 -4.98 -39.89 -29.26
C ILE A 105 -6.20 -39.98 -30.20
N GLN A 106 -6.47 -38.92 -30.96
CA GLN A 106 -7.58 -38.90 -31.93
C GLN A 106 -7.45 -40.01 -32.98
N ALA A 107 -6.23 -40.28 -33.45
CA ALA A 107 -5.96 -41.36 -34.40
C ALA A 107 -6.32 -42.76 -33.87
N LEU A 108 -6.38 -42.96 -32.55
CA LEU A 108 -6.75 -44.23 -31.90
C LEU A 108 -8.27 -44.37 -31.70
N GLU A 109 -9.07 -43.36 -32.01
CA GLU A 109 -10.53 -43.39 -31.79
C GLU A 109 -11.25 -44.62 -32.41
N PRO A 110 -10.91 -45.10 -33.63
CA PRO A 110 -11.51 -46.32 -34.17
C PRO A 110 -11.19 -47.57 -33.35
N GLU A 111 -9.95 -47.69 -32.86
CA GLU A 111 -9.48 -48.80 -32.03
C GLU A 111 -10.13 -48.76 -30.64
N ILE A 112 -10.28 -47.57 -30.06
CA ILE A 112 -10.96 -47.30 -28.79
C ILE A 112 -12.44 -47.72 -28.86
N LYS A 113 -13.14 -47.32 -29.93
CA LYS A 113 -14.54 -47.73 -30.18
C LYS A 113 -14.66 -49.24 -30.40
N ALA A 114 -13.74 -49.85 -31.14
CA ALA A 114 -13.71 -51.31 -31.37
C ALA A 114 -13.40 -52.11 -30.09
N ALA A 115 -12.57 -51.57 -29.19
CA ALA A 115 -12.30 -52.16 -27.87
C ALA A 115 -13.48 -52.01 -26.89
N GLY A 116 -14.42 -51.10 -27.17
CA GLY A 116 -15.59 -50.82 -26.32
C GLY A 116 -15.26 -50.01 -25.07
N ILE A 117 -14.17 -49.22 -25.10
CA ILE A 117 -13.69 -48.46 -23.93
C ILE A 117 -14.00 -46.97 -24.04
N ILE A 118 -14.03 -46.32 -22.87
CA ILE A 118 -14.20 -44.88 -22.70
C ILE A 118 -12.81 -44.28 -22.43
N VAL A 119 -12.41 -43.29 -23.22
CA VAL A 119 -11.21 -42.47 -23.00
C VAL A 119 -11.67 -41.03 -22.78
N LEU A 120 -11.71 -40.62 -21.52
CA LEU A 120 -12.17 -39.29 -21.11
C LEU A 120 -10.95 -38.40 -20.81
N ASN A 121 -10.71 -37.43 -21.67
CA ASN A 121 -9.61 -36.48 -21.60
C ASN A 121 -10.05 -35.15 -20.96
N GLU A 122 -9.12 -34.20 -20.84
CA GLU A 122 -9.43 -32.81 -20.51
C GLU A 122 -10.22 -32.65 -19.18
N CYS A 123 -9.91 -33.47 -18.17
CA CYS A 123 -10.61 -33.50 -16.87
C CYS A 123 -9.80 -32.93 -15.69
N GLY A 124 -9.03 -31.86 -15.91
CA GLY A 124 -8.30 -31.13 -14.88
C GLY A 124 -8.91 -29.75 -14.59
N LEU A 125 -8.05 -28.73 -14.46
CA LEU A 125 -8.44 -27.32 -14.28
C LEU A 125 -8.59 -26.61 -15.65
N ASP A 126 -7.49 -26.59 -16.41
CA ASP A 126 -7.34 -25.98 -17.73
C ASP A 126 -6.34 -26.89 -18.50
N PRO A 127 -6.82 -27.91 -19.23
CA PRO A 127 -8.21 -28.18 -19.59
C PRO A 127 -9.03 -28.96 -18.52
N GLY A 128 -10.29 -28.58 -18.32
CA GLY A 128 -11.33 -29.25 -17.54
C GLY A 128 -12.38 -28.30 -16.95
N VAL A 129 -12.14 -27.78 -15.74
CA VAL A 129 -13.01 -26.79 -15.09
C VAL A 129 -13.16 -25.50 -15.93
N ASP A 130 -12.27 -25.22 -16.88
CA ASP A 130 -12.48 -24.23 -17.92
C ASP A 130 -13.68 -24.58 -18.83
N HIS A 131 -13.69 -25.78 -19.43
CA HIS A 131 -14.73 -26.24 -20.36
C HIS A 131 -16.11 -26.27 -19.70
N LEU A 132 -16.22 -26.85 -18.50
CA LEU A 132 -17.48 -26.99 -17.75
C LEU A 132 -18.25 -25.66 -17.64
N TYR A 133 -17.55 -24.61 -17.23
CA TYR A 133 -18.15 -23.28 -17.03
C TYR A 133 -18.16 -22.41 -18.29
N ALA A 134 -17.39 -22.76 -19.33
CA ALA A 134 -17.54 -22.17 -20.67
C ALA A 134 -18.86 -22.65 -21.28
N CYS A 135 -18.99 -23.96 -21.51
CA CYS A 135 -20.17 -24.59 -22.11
C CYS A 135 -21.46 -24.24 -21.36
N LYS A 136 -21.44 -24.23 -20.03
CA LYS A 136 -22.61 -23.83 -19.22
C LYS A 136 -23.13 -22.44 -19.56
N VAL A 137 -22.25 -21.43 -19.65
CA VAL A 137 -22.69 -20.05 -19.93
C VAL A 137 -23.15 -19.91 -21.37
N ILE A 138 -22.47 -20.58 -22.30
CA ILE A 138 -22.80 -20.60 -23.73
C ILE A 138 -24.21 -21.21 -23.94
N GLN A 139 -24.45 -22.39 -23.38
CA GLN A 139 -25.77 -23.06 -23.40
C GLN A 139 -26.87 -22.22 -22.72
N GLU A 140 -26.59 -21.57 -21.59
CA GLU A 140 -27.52 -20.63 -20.92
C GLU A 140 -27.88 -19.39 -21.77
N VAL A 141 -27.04 -19.01 -22.74
CA VAL A 141 -27.26 -17.90 -23.67
C VAL A 141 -28.01 -18.39 -24.92
N HIS A 142 -27.51 -19.44 -25.57
CA HIS A 142 -28.13 -20.01 -26.78
C HIS A 142 -29.56 -20.52 -26.53
N SER A 143 -29.82 -21.16 -25.38
CA SER A 143 -31.17 -21.61 -24.98
C SER A 143 -32.19 -20.46 -24.84
N LYS A 144 -31.73 -19.21 -24.70
CA LYS A 144 -32.56 -18.00 -24.67
C LYS A 144 -32.60 -17.25 -26.00
N GLY A 145 -31.96 -17.80 -27.04
CA GLY A 145 -31.83 -17.19 -28.36
C GLY A 145 -30.84 -16.03 -28.42
N GLY A 146 -29.94 -15.92 -27.45
CA GLY A 146 -28.79 -15.00 -27.52
C GLY A 146 -27.61 -15.60 -28.28
N LYS A 147 -26.61 -14.77 -28.53
CA LYS A 147 -25.37 -15.06 -29.28
C LYS A 147 -24.14 -14.71 -28.44
N ILE A 148 -23.08 -15.48 -28.57
CA ILE A 148 -21.76 -15.17 -28.01
C ILE A 148 -20.96 -14.41 -29.06
N LYS A 149 -20.78 -13.10 -28.88
CA LYS A 149 -20.00 -12.24 -29.79
C LYS A 149 -18.50 -12.29 -29.52
N SER A 150 -18.12 -12.43 -28.25
CA SER A 150 -16.72 -12.58 -27.82
C SER A 150 -16.62 -13.60 -26.69
N PHE A 151 -15.59 -14.45 -26.74
CA PHE A 151 -15.19 -15.38 -25.70
C PHE A 151 -13.69 -15.25 -25.42
N ILE A 152 -13.36 -14.77 -24.21
CA ILE A 152 -11.99 -14.71 -23.70
C ILE A 152 -11.90 -15.53 -22.42
N SER A 153 -10.94 -16.45 -22.35
CA SER A 153 -10.75 -17.36 -21.21
C SER A 153 -9.29 -17.39 -20.76
N ASN A 154 -8.98 -16.72 -19.65
CA ASN A 154 -7.61 -16.61 -19.14
C ASN A 154 -7.45 -17.32 -17.80
N CYS A 155 -6.37 -18.11 -17.65
CA CYS A 155 -6.08 -18.93 -16.48
C CYS A 155 -4.63 -18.75 -15.99
N GLY A 156 -4.42 -18.72 -14.68
CA GLY A 156 -3.08 -18.70 -14.08
C GLY A 156 -3.04 -19.47 -12.77
N GLY A 157 -2.11 -20.43 -12.68
CA GLY A 157 -1.57 -20.89 -11.40
C GLY A 157 -0.33 -20.04 -11.08
N LEU A 158 -0.35 -19.37 -9.94
CA LEU A 158 0.61 -18.35 -9.53
C LEU A 158 0.91 -18.51 -8.02
N PRO A 159 1.97 -17.91 -7.46
CA PRO A 159 1.99 -17.65 -6.03
C PRO A 159 0.85 -16.70 -5.65
N ALA A 160 0.38 -16.78 -4.40
CA ALA A 160 -0.45 -15.73 -3.83
C ALA A 160 0.33 -14.38 -3.81
N PRO A 161 -0.34 -13.20 -3.85
CA PRO A 161 0.34 -11.90 -3.88
C PRO A 161 1.36 -11.70 -2.76
N GLU A 162 1.09 -12.25 -1.57
CA GLU A 162 2.00 -12.20 -0.42
C GLU A 162 3.27 -13.06 -0.59
N ALA A 163 3.26 -14.03 -1.52
CA ALA A 163 4.35 -14.98 -1.79
C ALA A 163 5.02 -14.75 -3.17
N SER A 164 4.64 -13.69 -3.89
CA SER A 164 5.15 -13.38 -5.23
C SER A 164 6.44 -12.54 -5.25
N ASP A 165 7.10 -12.34 -4.10
CA ASP A 165 8.31 -11.50 -3.98
C ASP A 165 9.57 -12.22 -4.55
N ASN A 166 9.60 -12.33 -5.88
CA ASN A 166 10.78 -12.74 -6.65
C ASN A 166 10.71 -12.09 -8.05
N PRO A 167 11.82 -12.01 -8.81
CA PRO A 167 11.86 -11.29 -10.09
C PRO A 167 10.88 -11.79 -11.17
N PHE A 168 10.38 -13.02 -11.05
CA PHE A 168 9.42 -13.62 -11.97
C PHE A 168 7.96 -13.48 -11.49
N GLY A 169 7.70 -13.08 -10.24
CA GLY A 169 6.37 -13.20 -9.63
C GLY A 169 5.78 -14.62 -9.70
N LEU A 170 6.64 -15.65 -9.78
CA LEU A 170 6.24 -17.02 -10.11
C LEU A 170 6.86 -18.00 -9.11
N LYS A 171 6.12 -19.07 -8.78
CA LYS A 171 6.62 -20.22 -8.04
C LYS A 171 6.02 -21.50 -8.62
N PHE A 172 6.76 -22.60 -8.52
CA PHE A 172 6.45 -23.88 -9.15
C PHE A 172 5.94 -24.90 -8.12
N SER A 173 4.68 -25.31 -8.27
CA SER A 173 4.12 -26.54 -7.67
C SER A 173 3.92 -27.64 -8.72
N TRP A 174 4.75 -27.63 -9.78
CA TRP A 174 4.84 -28.63 -10.86
C TRP A 174 6.18 -28.47 -11.60
N SER A 175 6.47 -29.28 -12.63
CA SER A 175 7.73 -29.17 -13.40
C SER A 175 7.78 -27.89 -14.26
N PRO A 176 8.85 -27.06 -14.18
CA PRO A 176 9.00 -25.87 -15.02
C PRO A 176 9.03 -26.18 -16.52
N ARG A 177 9.54 -27.36 -16.91
CA ARG A 177 9.74 -27.75 -18.31
C ARG A 177 8.50 -27.57 -19.18
N GLY A 178 7.33 -27.91 -18.65
CA GLY A 178 6.05 -27.75 -19.35
C GLY A 178 5.68 -26.29 -19.57
N LEU A 179 6.01 -25.40 -18.63
CA LEU A 179 5.74 -23.96 -18.71
C LEU A 179 6.73 -23.25 -19.64
N LEU A 180 8.02 -23.60 -19.58
CA LEU A 180 9.03 -23.05 -20.48
C LEU A 180 8.74 -23.42 -21.94
N LEU A 181 8.43 -24.70 -22.22
CA LEU A 181 8.00 -25.12 -23.55
C LEU A 181 6.66 -24.53 -23.97
N ALA A 182 5.73 -24.27 -23.02
CA ALA A 182 4.50 -23.56 -23.32
C ALA A 182 4.75 -22.14 -23.83
N SER A 183 5.77 -21.44 -23.31
CA SER A 183 6.17 -20.11 -23.80
C SER A 183 6.78 -20.09 -25.21
N GLN A 184 7.18 -21.27 -25.73
CA GLN A 184 7.76 -21.43 -27.06
C GLN A 184 6.77 -21.98 -28.10
N ASN A 185 5.55 -22.35 -27.69
CA ASN A 185 4.55 -22.82 -28.65
C ASN A 185 3.94 -21.63 -29.42
N PRO A 186 3.66 -21.77 -30.72
CA PRO A 186 2.84 -20.79 -31.42
C PRO A 186 1.42 -20.74 -30.84
N ALA A 187 0.78 -19.58 -30.99
CA ALA A 187 -0.61 -19.37 -30.64
C ALA A 187 -1.45 -19.01 -31.88
N LYS A 188 -2.72 -19.38 -31.88
CA LYS A 188 -3.69 -19.05 -32.92
C LYS A 188 -5.01 -18.67 -32.25
N ARG A 189 -5.64 -17.57 -32.66
CA ARG A 189 -6.91 -17.12 -32.07
C ARG A 189 -7.81 -16.51 -33.12
N LEU A 190 -9.11 -16.48 -32.85
CA LEU A 190 -10.02 -15.61 -33.58
C LEU A 190 -10.09 -14.27 -32.85
N TRP A 191 -9.92 -13.17 -33.57
CA TRP A 191 -9.88 -11.82 -33.01
C TRP A 191 -10.51 -10.84 -33.99
N ASN A 192 -11.60 -10.19 -33.59
CA ASN A 192 -12.35 -9.23 -34.40
C ASN A 192 -12.73 -9.76 -35.80
N GLY A 193 -13.18 -11.01 -35.87
CA GLY A 193 -13.58 -11.71 -37.08
C GLY A 193 -12.43 -12.27 -37.92
N GLN A 194 -11.17 -12.07 -37.51
CA GLN A 194 -9.99 -12.54 -38.25
C GLN A 194 -9.20 -13.58 -37.46
N VAL A 195 -8.67 -14.57 -38.18
CA VAL A 195 -7.74 -15.55 -37.61
C VAL A 195 -6.37 -14.88 -37.48
N GLN A 196 -5.88 -14.77 -36.24
CA GLN A 196 -4.52 -14.32 -35.93
C GLN A 196 -3.66 -15.53 -35.60
N GLU A 197 -2.55 -15.70 -36.32
CA GLU A 197 -1.51 -16.68 -36.03
C GLU A 197 -0.28 -15.93 -35.50
N ILE A 198 0.26 -16.42 -34.39
CA ILE A 198 1.33 -15.79 -33.60
C ILE A 198 2.41 -16.85 -33.44
N ALA A 199 3.63 -16.54 -33.89
CA ALA A 199 4.76 -17.43 -33.75
C ALA A 199 5.16 -17.61 -32.27
N GLY A 200 5.81 -18.71 -31.95
CA GLY A 200 6.22 -19.02 -30.58
C GLY A 200 7.39 -18.18 -30.09
N GLY A 201 7.61 -18.16 -28.77
CA GLY A 201 8.79 -17.52 -28.19
C GLY A 201 8.67 -16.00 -28.15
N ILE A 202 9.56 -15.29 -28.89
CA ILE A 202 9.65 -13.82 -28.85
C ILE A 202 8.33 -13.18 -29.25
N ASP A 203 7.78 -13.56 -30.40
CA ASP A 203 6.54 -12.98 -30.93
C ASP A 203 5.35 -13.23 -29.99
N LEU A 204 5.26 -14.42 -29.39
CA LEU A 204 4.25 -14.71 -28.37
C LEU A 204 4.37 -13.79 -27.15
N MET A 205 5.58 -13.62 -26.60
CA MET A 205 5.81 -12.77 -25.43
C MET A 205 5.62 -11.27 -25.73
N ASP A 206 5.69 -10.85 -26.99
CA ASP A 206 5.38 -9.46 -27.36
C ASP A 206 3.86 -9.18 -27.47
N THR A 207 3.01 -10.21 -27.55
CA THR A 207 1.53 -10.07 -27.43
C THR A 207 1.00 -9.93 -26.00
N VAL A 208 1.89 -9.81 -25.01
CA VAL A 208 1.52 -9.68 -23.59
C VAL A 208 0.89 -8.33 -23.30
N GLU A 209 -0.35 -8.35 -22.80
CA GLU A 209 -1.13 -7.16 -22.45
C GLU A 209 -1.60 -7.21 -20.98
N PRO A 210 -1.72 -6.06 -20.28
CA PRO A 210 -2.35 -6.00 -18.96
C PRO A 210 -3.80 -6.52 -19.00
N TYR A 211 -4.16 -7.38 -18.04
CA TYR A 211 -5.49 -8.01 -17.99
C TYR A 211 -6.15 -7.79 -16.63
N PHE A 212 -7.15 -6.91 -16.59
CA PHE A 212 -7.89 -6.59 -15.37
C PHE A 212 -8.86 -7.71 -14.97
N VAL A 213 -8.85 -8.08 -13.68
CA VAL A 213 -9.76 -9.08 -13.10
C VAL A 213 -10.41 -8.54 -11.82
N TYR A 214 -9.59 -8.09 -10.87
CA TYR A 214 -10.00 -7.36 -9.66
C TYR A 214 -8.93 -6.31 -9.31
N PRO A 215 -9.27 -5.19 -8.65
CA PRO A 215 -8.31 -4.11 -8.34
C PRO A 215 -7.08 -4.53 -7.52
N GLY A 216 -7.21 -5.57 -6.67
CA GLY A 216 -6.11 -6.08 -5.85
C GLY A 216 -5.07 -6.93 -6.60
N PHE A 217 -5.20 -7.12 -7.91
CA PHE A 217 -4.26 -7.89 -8.72
C PHE A 217 -3.77 -7.09 -9.92
N SER A 218 -2.46 -7.15 -10.19
CA SER A 218 -1.87 -6.75 -11.46
C SER A 218 -1.56 -8.01 -12.26
N PHE A 219 -2.36 -8.32 -13.27
CA PHE A 219 -2.08 -9.43 -14.18
C PHE A 219 -1.74 -8.94 -15.58
N VAL A 220 -0.96 -9.74 -16.29
CA VAL A 220 -0.81 -9.69 -17.74
C VAL A 220 -1.30 -11.00 -18.34
N ALA A 221 -1.80 -10.96 -19.58
CA ALA A 221 -2.28 -12.11 -20.32
C ALA A 221 -1.56 -12.25 -21.67
N TYR A 222 -1.37 -13.49 -22.12
CA TYR A 222 -0.95 -13.84 -23.48
C TYR A 222 -1.72 -15.08 -23.98
N PRO A 223 -1.96 -15.22 -25.30
CA PRO A 223 -2.77 -16.31 -25.84
C PRO A 223 -2.07 -17.68 -25.74
N ASN A 224 -2.86 -18.75 -25.68
CA ASN A 224 -2.39 -20.12 -25.48
C ASN A 224 -2.80 -21.03 -26.63
N ARG A 225 -1.81 -21.64 -27.31
CA ARG A 225 -2.02 -22.69 -28.33
C ARG A 225 -3.04 -22.24 -29.40
N ASP A 226 -3.72 -23.18 -30.03
CA ASP A 226 -4.85 -22.89 -30.91
C ASP A 226 -6.16 -22.71 -30.12
N SER A 227 -6.65 -21.48 -30.12
CA SER A 227 -7.95 -21.07 -29.61
C SER A 227 -9.05 -21.05 -30.67
N SER A 228 -8.71 -21.02 -31.97
CA SER A 228 -9.69 -20.91 -33.06
C SER A 228 -10.63 -22.11 -33.14
N VAL A 229 -10.12 -23.31 -32.81
CA VAL A 229 -10.90 -24.56 -32.70
C VAL A 229 -12.06 -24.48 -31.70
N PHE A 230 -12.04 -23.55 -30.73
CA PHE A 230 -13.13 -23.41 -29.76
C PHE A 230 -14.39 -22.74 -30.33
N SER A 231 -14.32 -22.12 -31.50
CA SER A 231 -15.52 -21.73 -32.26
C SER A 231 -16.39 -22.95 -32.56
N GLU A 232 -15.78 -24.03 -33.05
CA GLU A 232 -16.47 -25.30 -33.31
C GLU A 232 -16.70 -26.11 -32.01
N ARG A 233 -15.66 -26.31 -31.18
CA ARG A 233 -15.76 -27.17 -29.97
C ARG A 233 -16.77 -26.67 -28.93
N TYR A 234 -17.03 -25.36 -28.87
CA TYR A 234 -18.07 -24.78 -28.02
C TYR A 234 -19.34 -24.36 -28.77
N GLN A 235 -19.43 -24.63 -30.08
CA GLN A 235 -20.60 -24.32 -30.92
C GLN A 235 -20.94 -22.81 -30.93
N ILE A 236 -19.93 -21.94 -30.99
CA ILE A 236 -20.05 -20.47 -31.08
C ILE A 236 -19.55 -19.91 -32.43
N PRO A 237 -20.08 -20.36 -33.59
CA PRO A 237 -19.69 -19.84 -34.90
C PRO A 237 -20.03 -18.36 -35.11
N GLU A 238 -20.89 -17.79 -34.27
CA GLU A 238 -21.29 -16.38 -34.30
C GLU A 238 -20.33 -15.43 -33.52
N ALA A 239 -19.33 -16.00 -32.87
CA ALA A 239 -18.28 -15.26 -32.15
C ALA A 239 -17.26 -14.66 -33.12
N GLU A 240 -16.98 -13.37 -32.95
CA GLU A 240 -15.94 -12.64 -33.69
C GLU A 240 -14.59 -12.72 -32.97
N THR A 241 -14.58 -12.98 -31.67
CA THR A 241 -13.37 -13.14 -30.86
C THR A 241 -13.45 -14.42 -30.03
N VAL A 242 -12.45 -15.28 -30.17
CA VAL A 242 -12.30 -16.55 -29.44
C VAL A 242 -10.82 -16.71 -29.07
N SER A 243 -10.49 -16.47 -27.80
CA SER A 243 -9.12 -16.48 -27.29
C SER A 243 -9.04 -17.15 -25.91
N ARG A 244 -8.18 -18.17 -25.78
CA ARG A 244 -7.73 -18.71 -24.49
C ARG A 244 -6.32 -18.19 -24.20
N GLY A 245 -5.99 -17.97 -22.94
CA GLY A 245 -4.70 -17.39 -22.56
C GLY A 245 -4.22 -17.75 -21.15
N THR A 246 -2.96 -17.44 -20.90
CA THR A 246 -2.29 -17.60 -19.61
C THR A 246 -2.23 -16.27 -18.87
N LEU A 247 -2.48 -16.28 -17.56
CA LEU A 247 -2.23 -15.14 -16.66
C LEU A 247 -0.86 -15.25 -15.97
N ARG A 248 -0.15 -14.12 -15.88
CA ARG A 248 1.09 -13.94 -15.11
C ARG A 248 1.06 -12.60 -14.37
N TYR A 249 1.95 -12.43 -13.41
CA TYR A 249 2.31 -11.09 -12.91
C TYR A 249 3.26 -10.39 -13.92
N PRO A 250 3.23 -9.05 -14.02
CA PRO A 250 4.14 -8.27 -14.88
C PRO A 250 5.62 -8.59 -14.64
N GLY A 251 6.46 -8.48 -15.67
CA GLY A 251 7.91 -8.71 -15.58
C GLY A 251 8.34 -10.18 -15.70
N CYS A 252 7.42 -11.14 -15.52
CA CYS A 252 7.71 -12.57 -15.70
C CYS A 252 8.01 -12.94 -17.17
N THR A 253 7.19 -12.39 -18.07
CA THR A 253 7.16 -12.71 -19.50
C THR A 253 8.38 -12.20 -20.25
N GLU A 254 8.91 -11.06 -19.82
CA GLU A 254 10.07 -10.37 -20.35
C GLU A 254 11.36 -11.14 -20.01
N ILE A 255 11.42 -11.75 -18.83
CA ILE A 255 12.53 -12.65 -18.48
C ILE A 255 12.46 -13.95 -19.29
N PHE A 256 11.28 -14.54 -19.50
CA PHE A 256 11.14 -15.72 -20.35
C PHE A 256 11.42 -15.44 -21.84
N LYS A 257 11.00 -14.28 -22.36
CA LYS A 257 11.37 -13.78 -23.70
C LYS A 257 12.89 -13.79 -23.85
N THR A 258 13.60 -13.22 -22.88
CA THR A 258 15.06 -13.12 -22.88
C THR A 258 15.72 -14.50 -22.76
N LEU A 259 15.29 -15.35 -21.82
CA LEU A 259 15.83 -16.71 -21.66
C LEU A 259 15.65 -17.56 -22.94
N GLY A 260 14.52 -17.43 -23.62
CA GLY A 260 14.31 -18.02 -24.94
C GLY A 260 15.27 -17.45 -25.99
N ALA A 261 15.33 -16.12 -26.13
CA ALA A 261 16.15 -15.41 -27.12
C ALA A 261 17.65 -15.71 -27.00
N VAL A 262 18.17 -15.89 -25.79
CA VAL A 262 19.59 -16.23 -25.58
C VAL A 262 19.92 -17.70 -25.84
N GLY A 263 18.92 -18.58 -25.95
CA GLY A 263 19.10 -20.02 -26.23
C GLY A 263 18.98 -20.95 -25.02
N MET A 264 18.60 -20.45 -23.84
CA MET A 264 18.50 -21.27 -22.61
C MET A 264 17.37 -22.31 -22.65
N PHE A 265 16.45 -22.23 -23.61
CA PHE A 265 15.40 -23.23 -23.83
C PHE A 265 15.76 -24.29 -24.87
N SER A 266 17.02 -24.33 -25.35
CA SER A 266 17.50 -25.37 -26.26
C SER A 266 17.35 -26.77 -25.65
N GLN A 267 16.86 -27.70 -26.47
CA GLN A 267 16.78 -29.14 -26.17
C GLN A 267 17.93 -29.93 -26.80
N GLU A 268 18.84 -29.26 -27.51
CA GLU A 268 20.04 -29.91 -28.05
C GLU A 268 21.04 -30.22 -26.91
N PRO A 269 21.62 -31.43 -26.86
CA PRO A 269 22.64 -31.75 -25.88
C PRO A 269 23.90 -30.90 -26.03
N LEU A 270 24.51 -30.48 -24.91
CA LEU A 270 25.81 -29.80 -24.92
C LEU A 270 26.87 -30.67 -24.26
N GLN A 271 28.01 -30.86 -24.94
CA GLN A 271 29.14 -31.66 -24.43
C GLN A 271 29.66 -31.19 -23.06
N ILE A 272 29.56 -29.89 -22.76
CA ILE A 272 29.95 -29.33 -21.45
C ILE A 272 29.09 -29.82 -20.28
N LEU A 273 27.93 -30.44 -20.57
CA LEU A 273 26.98 -31.00 -19.60
C LEU A 273 27.00 -32.54 -19.55
N ASP A 274 27.73 -33.21 -20.44
CA ASP A 274 27.75 -34.68 -20.51
C ASP A 274 28.71 -35.29 -19.47
N GLY A 275 28.13 -35.94 -18.45
CA GLY A 275 28.83 -36.95 -17.62
C GLY A 275 30.01 -36.43 -16.78
N THR A 276 30.11 -35.14 -16.52
CA THR A 276 31.27 -34.54 -15.85
C THR A 276 31.28 -34.79 -14.33
N SER A 277 32.38 -35.34 -13.82
CA SER A 277 32.63 -35.46 -12.38
C SER A 277 32.85 -34.12 -11.66
N SER A 278 32.98 -33.04 -12.43
CA SER A 278 33.11 -31.65 -11.99
C SER A 278 32.29 -30.77 -12.95
N PRO A 279 31.02 -30.47 -12.64
CA PRO A 279 30.16 -29.69 -13.52
C PRO A 279 30.67 -28.25 -13.70
N PRO A 280 30.41 -27.61 -14.86
CA PRO A 280 30.81 -26.22 -15.10
C PRO A 280 30.07 -25.25 -14.17
N SER A 281 30.58 -24.04 -14.01
CA SER A 281 29.83 -22.95 -13.35
C SER A 281 28.78 -22.34 -14.28
N TRP A 282 27.75 -21.74 -13.70
CA TRP A 282 26.68 -21.07 -14.45
C TRP A 282 27.21 -20.02 -15.45
N LYS A 283 28.18 -19.19 -15.05
CA LYS A 283 28.80 -18.22 -15.97
C LYS A 283 29.52 -18.88 -17.16
N LYS A 284 30.06 -20.10 -16.99
CA LYS A 284 30.73 -20.84 -18.07
C LYS A 284 29.71 -21.51 -19.01
N LEU A 285 28.61 -22.06 -18.48
CA LEU A 285 27.49 -22.55 -19.31
C LEU A 285 26.85 -21.40 -20.11
N THR A 286 26.60 -20.26 -19.46
CA THR A 286 26.06 -19.05 -20.11
C THR A 286 27.01 -18.51 -21.18
N GLN A 287 28.33 -18.54 -20.95
CA GLN A 287 29.32 -18.21 -21.98
C GLN A 287 29.17 -19.13 -23.20
N GLU A 288 29.05 -20.43 -22.99
CA GLU A 288 28.95 -21.43 -24.06
C GLU A 288 27.69 -21.22 -24.91
N ILE A 289 26.53 -21.03 -24.27
CA ILE A 289 25.23 -20.80 -24.93
C ILE A 289 25.21 -19.46 -25.70
N LEU A 290 25.90 -18.43 -25.18
CA LEU A 290 26.04 -17.14 -25.83
C LEU A 290 27.19 -17.09 -26.85
N SER A 291 27.99 -18.14 -26.99
CA SER A 291 29.27 -18.12 -27.73
C SER A 291 30.18 -16.94 -27.33
N ALA A 292 30.09 -16.49 -26.08
CA ALA A 292 30.67 -15.22 -25.64
C ALA A 292 32.20 -15.32 -25.47
N PRO A 293 32.96 -14.26 -25.75
CA PRO A 293 34.43 -14.31 -25.75
C PRO A 293 35.04 -14.53 -24.35
N THR A 294 34.33 -14.17 -23.29
CA THR A 294 34.81 -14.33 -21.89
C THR A 294 33.64 -14.65 -20.95
N THR A 295 33.93 -15.18 -19.77
CA THR A 295 32.95 -15.32 -18.66
C THR A 295 32.78 -14.02 -17.84
N SER A 296 33.20 -12.86 -18.36
CA SER A 296 33.01 -11.58 -17.66
C SER A 296 31.55 -11.18 -17.71
N GLU A 297 30.93 -10.89 -16.56
CA GLU A 297 29.50 -10.57 -16.48
C GLU A 297 29.10 -9.42 -17.44
N ASN A 298 29.92 -8.38 -17.57
CA ASN A 298 29.68 -7.28 -18.49
C ASN A 298 29.63 -7.73 -19.96
N GLN A 299 30.43 -8.73 -20.34
CA GLN A 299 30.43 -9.29 -21.70
C GLN A 299 29.24 -10.24 -21.91
N LEU A 300 28.89 -11.05 -20.90
CA LEU A 300 27.68 -11.88 -20.96
C LEU A 300 26.42 -11.02 -21.08
N ILE A 301 26.33 -9.89 -20.36
CA ILE A 301 25.21 -8.95 -20.48
C ILE A 301 25.18 -8.29 -21.87
N ALA A 302 26.33 -7.92 -22.45
CA ALA A 302 26.36 -7.37 -23.80
C ALA A 302 25.85 -8.37 -24.86
N GLU A 303 26.11 -9.67 -24.69
CA GLU A 303 25.55 -10.72 -25.55
C GLU A 303 24.08 -11.06 -25.27
N VAL A 304 23.55 -10.74 -24.08
CA VAL A 304 22.10 -10.77 -23.82
C VAL A 304 21.42 -9.61 -24.54
N ASP A 305 22.02 -8.42 -24.51
CA ASP A 305 21.54 -7.21 -25.18
C ASP A 305 21.55 -7.35 -26.72
N SER A 306 22.57 -7.99 -27.29
CA SER A 306 22.67 -8.22 -28.73
C SER A 306 21.56 -9.13 -29.28
N ARG A 307 20.97 -9.97 -28.42
CA ARG A 307 19.95 -10.98 -28.76
C ARG A 307 18.52 -10.60 -28.38
N THR A 308 18.31 -9.56 -27.56
CA THR A 308 16.99 -9.23 -27.02
C THR A 308 16.64 -7.75 -27.17
N GLN A 309 15.50 -7.47 -27.81
CA GLN A 309 14.93 -6.12 -27.83
C GLN A 309 14.03 -5.88 -26.60
N PHE A 310 14.37 -4.84 -25.84
CA PHE A 310 13.65 -4.40 -24.65
C PHE A 310 12.80 -3.16 -24.94
N LYS A 311 11.56 -3.10 -24.44
CA LYS A 311 10.64 -1.96 -24.63
C LYS A 311 11.12 -0.70 -23.91
N SER A 312 11.94 -0.84 -22.86
CA SER A 312 12.53 0.29 -22.13
C SER A 312 13.79 -0.10 -21.35
N VAL A 313 14.57 0.91 -20.94
CA VAL A 313 15.70 0.72 -20.01
C VAL A 313 15.25 0.14 -18.66
N CYS A 314 14.03 0.47 -18.20
CA CYS A 314 13.45 -0.13 -16.99
C CYS A 314 13.23 -1.65 -17.15
N GLU A 315 12.68 -2.07 -18.28
CA GLU A 315 12.45 -3.49 -18.60
C GLU A 315 13.77 -4.26 -18.69
N ARG A 316 14.75 -3.73 -19.44
CA ARG A 316 16.10 -4.29 -19.51
C ARG A 316 16.71 -4.47 -18.12
N ASN A 317 16.65 -3.44 -17.28
CA ASN A 317 17.24 -3.50 -15.94
C ASN A 317 16.52 -4.51 -15.02
N HIS A 318 15.19 -4.63 -15.13
CA HIS A 318 14.42 -5.69 -14.44
C HIS A 318 14.88 -7.07 -14.89
N VAL A 319 14.95 -7.31 -16.20
CA VAL A 319 15.37 -8.60 -16.77
C VAL A 319 16.79 -8.96 -16.34
N ILE A 320 17.77 -8.08 -16.55
CA ILE A 320 19.17 -8.36 -16.20
C ILE A 320 19.32 -8.59 -14.67
N SER A 321 18.54 -7.89 -13.84
CA SER A 321 18.47 -8.15 -12.39
C SER A 321 17.89 -9.54 -12.10
N GLY A 322 16.82 -9.95 -12.78
CA GLY A 322 16.22 -11.28 -12.66
C GLY A 322 17.16 -12.42 -13.07
N LEU A 323 17.90 -12.25 -14.18
CA LEU A 323 18.92 -13.20 -14.63
C LEU A 323 20.08 -13.32 -13.62
N ARG A 324 20.53 -12.19 -13.05
CA ARG A 324 21.56 -12.17 -12.00
C ARG A 324 21.07 -12.86 -10.71
N TRP A 325 19.83 -12.59 -10.28
CA TRP A 325 19.22 -13.22 -9.10
C TRP A 325 19.04 -14.74 -9.27
N LEU A 326 18.62 -15.16 -10.46
CA LEU A 326 18.51 -16.57 -10.84
C LEU A 326 19.87 -17.26 -10.72
N GLY A 327 20.95 -16.56 -11.08
CA GLY A 327 22.33 -16.96 -10.84
C GLY A 327 23.09 -17.38 -12.10
N ILE A 328 22.55 -17.13 -13.30
CA ILE A 328 23.15 -17.61 -14.56
C ILE A 328 24.51 -16.97 -14.88
N PHE A 329 24.86 -15.86 -14.21
CA PHE A 329 26.17 -15.20 -14.31
C PHE A 329 27.13 -15.56 -13.16
N SER A 330 26.75 -16.50 -12.28
CA SER A 330 27.52 -16.82 -11.06
C SER A 330 28.56 -17.93 -11.25
N ASP A 331 29.45 -18.05 -10.27
CA ASP A 331 30.41 -19.17 -10.15
C ASP A 331 29.80 -20.44 -9.56
N LYS A 332 28.52 -20.46 -9.19
CA LYS A 332 27.85 -21.66 -8.68
C LYS A 332 27.93 -22.78 -9.74
N PRO A 333 28.33 -24.02 -9.38
CA PRO A 333 28.24 -25.16 -10.30
C PRO A 333 26.81 -25.41 -10.77
N VAL A 334 26.65 -25.87 -12.00
CA VAL A 334 25.34 -26.27 -12.54
C VAL A 334 24.94 -27.66 -12.05
N ASP A 335 23.64 -27.91 -11.86
CA ASP A 335 23.09 -29.26 -11.82
C ASP A 335 23.03 -29.75 -13.28
N ALA A 336 24.10 -30.41 -13.73
CA ALA A 336 24.32 -30.73 -15.13
C ALA A 336 23.30 -31.76 -15.64
N GLN A 337 22.31 -31.30 -16.39
CA GLN A 337 21.40 -32.13 -17.19
C GLN A 337 21.84 -32.08 -18.65
N LYS A 338 21.48 -33.08 -19.46
CA LYS A 338 21.97 -33.20 -20.84
C LYS A 338 21.76 -31.95 -21.71
N THR A 339 20.71 -31.16 -21.46
CA THR A 339 20.32 -29.99 -22.26
C THR A 339 20.33 -28.70 -21.43
N PRO A 340 20.49 -27.53 -22.09
CA PRO A 340 20.30 -26.22 -21.44
C PRO A 340 18.94 -26.07 -20.78
N LEU A 341 17.85 -26.48 -21.46
CA LEU A 341 16.50 -26.40 -20.94
C LEU A 341 16.33 -27.18 -19.63
N ASP A 342 16.81 -28.42 -19.59
CA ASP A 342 16.65 -29.29 -18.42
C ASP A 342 17.54 -28.81 -17.25
N THR A 343 18.74 -28.28 -17.55
CA THR A 343 19.66 -27.67 -16.56
C THR A 343 19.06 -26.39 -15.96
N LEU A 344 18.40 -25.56 -16.78
CA LEU A 344 17.63 -24.41 -16.30
C LEU A 344 16.40 -24.84 -15.50
N CYS A 345 15.72 -25.92 -15.87
CA CYS A 345 14.57 -26.43 -15.11
C CYS A 345 14.97 -26.84 -13.68
N ALA A 346 16.13 -27.47 -13.49
CA ALA A 346 16.65 -27.81 -12.16
C ALA A 346 16.89 -26.54 -11.32
N LEU A 347 17.55 -25.52 -11.88
CA LEU A 347 17.77 -24.24 -11.21
C LEU A 347 16.47 -23.53 -10.83
N LEU A 348 15.47 -23.53 -11.72
CA LEU A 348 14.16 -22.93 -11.44
C LEU A 348 13.37 -23.71 -10.38
N GLN A 349 13.51 -25.03 -10.30
CA GLN A 349 12.92 -25.83 -9.23
C GLN A 349 13.54 -25.52 -7.87
N GLU A 350 14.86 -25.31 -7.80
CA GLU A 350 15.54 -24.88 -6.58
C GLU A 350 15.16 -23.45 -6.17
N LYS A 351 15.15 -22.51 -7.13
CA LYS A 351 15.02 -21.07 -6.86
C LYS A 351 13.58 -20.59 -6.64
N LEU A 352 12.60 -21.27 -7.23
CA LEU A 352 11.20 -20.83 -7.28
C LEU A 352 10.25 -21.90 -6.72
N SER A 353 10.71 -22.73 -5.78
CA SER A 353 9.83 -23.55 -4.94
C SER A 353 9.03 -22.70 -3.95
N PHE A 354 7.87 -23.19 -3.51
CA PHE A 354 7.15 -22.63 -2.37
C PHE A 354 7.85 -22.99 -1.04
N ALA A 355 7.91 -22.05 -0.10
CA ALA A 355 8.27 -22.31 1.28
C ALA A 355 7.06 -22.88 2.08
N PRO A 356 7.28 -23.52 3.26
CA PRO A 356 6.23 -24.26 3.95
C PRO A 356 5.01 -23.45 4.44
N ASP A 357 5.16 -22.15 4.62
CA ASP A 357 4.10 -21.21 5.04
C ASP A 357 3.48 -20.42 3.87
N GLU A 358 4.00 -20.59 2.66
CA GLU A 358 3.52 -19.93 1.46
C GLU A 358 2.37 -20.68 0.79
N ARG A 359 1.61 -19.95 -0.04
CA ARG A 359 0.42 -20.47 -0.71
C ARG A 359 0.47 -20.14 -2.20
N ASP A 360 0.03 -21.08 -3.02
CA ASP A 360 -0.31 -20.79 -4.41
C ASP A 360 -1.71 -20.18 -4.51
N MET A 361 -2.01 -19.72 -5.70
CA MET A 361 -3.28 -19.14 -6.09
C MET A 361 -3.61 -19.62 -7.51
N VAL A 362 -4.87 -20.01 -7.71
CA VAL A 362 -5.43 -20.21 -9.05
C VAL A 362 -6.46 -19.14 -9.32
N ILE A 363 -6.28 -18.43 -10.44
CA ILE A 363 -7.25 -17.50 -11.00
C ILE A 363 -7.65 -17.97 -12.41
N LEU A 364 -8.94 -18.12 -12.65
CA LEU A 364 -9.51 -18.53 -13.95
C LEU A 364 -10.76 -17.71 -14.22
N GLN A 365 -10.72 -16.87 -15.25
CA GLN A 365 -11.85 -16.04 -15.67
C GLN A 365 -12.22 -16.29 -17.12
N HIS A 366 -13.53 -16.51 -17.34
CA HIS A 366 -14.14 -16.34 -18.66
C HIS A 366 -14.82 -14.98 -18.73
N LYS A 367 -14.64 -14.26 -19.84
CA LYS A 367 -15.39 -13.07 -20.23
C LYS A 367 -16.18 -13.40 -21.51
N PHE A 368 -17.47 -13.15 -21.48
CA PHE A 368 -18.38 -13.32 -22.61
C PHE A 368 -18.99 -11.97 -22.95
N GLU A 369 -18.95 -11.57 -24.21
CA GLU A 369 -19.77 -10.47 -24.73
C GLU A 369 -20.95 -11.11 -25.47
N ILE A 370 -22.15 -10.77 -25.03
CA ILE A 370 -23.40 -11.46 -25.35
C ILE A 370 -24.33 -10.47 -26.04
N GLU A 371 -24.90 -10.86 -27.18
CA GLU A 371 -26.03 -10.20 -27.81
C GLU A 371 -27.29 -11.02 -27.49
N HIS A 372 -28.25 -10.47 -26.78
CA HIS A 372 -29.51 -11.14 -26.45
C HIS A 372 -30.47 -11.15 -27.65
N LYS A 373 -31.52 -11.97 -27.57
CA LYS A 373 -32.52 -12.12 -28.64
C LYS A 373 -33.24 -10.81 -29.01
N ASP A 374 -33.31 -9.85 -28.09
CA ASP A 374 -33.88 -8.52 -28.28
C ASP A 374 -32.88 -7.49 -28.84
N GLY A 375 -31.64 -7.89 -29.11
CA GLY A 375 -30.54 -7.04 -29.57
C GLY A 375 -29.80 -6.31 -28.45
N SER A 376 -30.20 -6.44 -27.18
CA SER A 376 -29.47 -5.85 -26.05
C SER A 376 -28.13 -6.55 -25.83
N GLN A 377 -27.11 -5.81 -25.38
CA GLN A 377 -25.76 -6.33 -25.18
C GLN A 377 -25.41 -6.45 -23.68
N GLU A 378 -24.68 -7.50 -23.32
CA GLU A 378 -24.24 -7.79 -21.95
C GLU A 378 -22.79 -8.28 -21.95
N THR A 379 -21.99 -7.82 -20.99
CA THR A 379 -20.73 -8.51 -20.65
C THR A 379 -20.93 -9.36 -19.40
N ARG A 380 -20.65 -10.66 -19.49
CA ARG A 380 -20.74 -11.61 -18.37
C ARG A 380 -19.36 -12.16 -18.02
N THR A 381 -19.06 -12.27 -16.73
CA THR A 381 -17.83 -12.94 -16.27
C THR A 381 -18.13 -14.16 -15.41
N SER A 382 -17.31 -15.18 -15.55
CA SER A 382 -17.40 -16.45 -14.79
C SER A 382 -16.04 -16.73 -14.17
N THR A 383 -15.87 -16.37 -12.90
CA THR A 383 -14.55 -16.31 -12.23
C THR A 383 -14.42 -17.37 -11.15
N LEU A 384 -13.30 -18.09 -11.16
CA LEU A 384 -12.78 -18.92 -10.09
C LEU A 384 -11.54 -18.22 -9.54
N LEU A 385 -11.51 -17.98 -8.23
CA LEU A 385 -10.33 -17.55 -7.49
C LEU A 385 -10.21 -18.47 -6.28
N GLU A 386 -9.10 -19.17 -6.17
CA GLU A 386 -8.81 -20.18 -5.16
C GLU A 386 -7.40 -19.97 -4.63
N TYR A 387 -7.20 -20.08 -3.32
CA TYR A 387 -5.88 -20.07 -2.69
C TYR A 387 -5.57 -21.46 -2.13
N GLY A 388 -4.30 -21.86 -2.16
CA GLY A 388 -3.84 -23.06 -1.49
C GLY A 388 -3.96 -22.98 0.03
N ASP A 389 -3.92 -24.14 0.67
CA ASP A 389 -3.79 -24.28 2.11
C ASP A 389 -2.32 -24.66 2.42
N PRO A 390 -1.56 -23.87 3.22
CA PRO A 390 -0.17 -24.18 3.52
C PRO A 390 -0.03 -25.43 4.40
N GLN A 391 -1.10 -25.85 5.10
CA GLN A 391 -1.16 -27.10 5.85
C GLN A 391 -1.89 -28.23 5.09
N GLY A 392 -2.28 -27.97 3.84
CA GLY A 392 -3.13 -28.86 3.05
C GLY A 392 -2.66 -28.98 1.60
N PHE A 393 -3.59 -28.84 0.66
CA PHE A 393 -3.28 -28.90 -0.76
C PHE A 393 -3.13 -27.51 -1.36
N SER A 394 -2.17 -27.39 -2.30
CA SER A 394 -2.11 -26.25 -3.21
C SER A 394 -3.41 -26.16 -4.04
N ALA A 395 -3.84 -24.95 -4.38
CA ALA A 395 -5.02 -24.70 -5.22
C ALA A 395 -4.89 -25.44 -6.56
N MET A 396 -3.70 -25.46 -7.16
CA MET A 396 -3.42 -26.21 -8.39
C MET A 396 -3.61 -27.72 -8.19
N ALA A 397 -3.05 -28.31 -7.13
CA ALA A 397 -3.19 -29.75 -6.87
C ALA A 397 -4.64 -30.13 -6.58
N ARG A 398 -5.32 -29.32 -5.74
CA ARG A 398 -6.73 -29.49 -5.37
C ARG A 398 -7.64 -29.44 -6.59
N LEU A 399 -7.55 -28.40 -7.41
CA LEU A 399 -8.45 -28.20 -8.55
C LEU A 399 -8.24 -29.23 -9.66
N VAL A 400 -6.99 -29.62 -9.96
CA VAL A 400 -6.70 -30.63 -10.99
C VAL A 400 -6.99 -32.05 -10.51
N GLY A 401 -6.48 -32.42 -9.33
CA GLY A 401 -6.58 -33.79 -8.80
C GLY A 401 -8.00 -34.17 -8.42
N THR A 402 -8.73 -33.30 -7.71
CA THR A 402 -10.13 -33.55 -7.34
C THR A 402 -11.03 -33.61 -8.58
N ALA A 403 -10.81 -32.76 -9.59
CA ALA A 403 -11.58 -32.85 -10.84
C ALA A 403 -11.34 -34.17 -11.57
N CYS A 404 -10.09 -34.64 -11.64
CA CYS A 404 -9.74 -35.91 -12.25
C CYS A 404 -10.35 -37.11 -11.49
N GLY A 405 -10.30 -37.10 -10.16
CA GLY A 405 -10.94 -38.11 -9.32
C GLY A 405 -12.46 -38.14 -9.51
N VAL A 406 -13.12 -36.97 -9.54
CA VAL A 406 -14.57 -36.88 -9.78
C VAL A 406 -14.94 -37.36 -11.19
N ALA A 407 -14.21 -36.96 -12.23
CA ALA A 407 -14.42 -37.45 -13.60
C ALA A 407 -14.32 -38.99 -13.68
N SER A 408 -13.36 -39.56 -12.95
CA SER A 408 -13.17 -41.00 -12.85
C SER A 408 -14.37 -41.72 -12.23
N THR A 409 -15.04 -41.11 -11.22
CA THR A 409 -16.27 -41.71 -10.66
C THR A 409 -17.42 -41.82 -11.68
N LEU A 410 -17.56 -40.85 -12.60
CA LEU A 410 -18.60 -40.85 -13.64
C LEU A 410 -18.44 -42.00 -14.64
N VAL A 411 -17.20 -42.42 -14.89
CA VAL A 411 -16.86 -43.55 -15.78
C VAL A 411 -17.01 -44.88 -15.05
N LEU A 412 -16.70 -44.93 -13.75
CA LEU A 412 -16.78 -46.15 -12.94
C LEU A 412 -18.21 -46.58 -12.59
N ASP A 413 -19.10 -45.63 -12.33
CA ASP A 413 -20.50 -45.92 -11.97
C ASP A 413 -21.46 -45.99 -13.17
N GLY A 414 -20.97 -45.76 -14.39
CA GLY A 414 -21.77 -45.80 -15.61
C GLY A 414 -22.66 -44.57 -15.81
N THR A 415 -22.32 -43.42 -15.21
CA THR A 415 -22.90 -42.13 -15.64
C THR A 415 -22.50 -41.81 -17.08
N ILE A 416 -21.26 -42.12 -17.46
CA ILE A 416 -20.77 -42.06 -18.85
C ILE A 416 -20.62 -43.52 -19.33
N THR A 417 -21.32 -43.88 -20.41
CA THR A 417 -21.39 -45.27 -20.92
C THR A 417 -20.94 -45.43 -22.37
N THR A 418 -21.00 -44.38 -23.18
CA THR A 418 -20.68 -44.41 -24.61
C THR A 418 -19.18 -44.61 -24.84
N PRO A 419 -18.73 -45.66 -25.57
CA PRO A 419 -17.31 -45.82 -25.94
C PRO A 419 -16.82 -44.77 -26.93
N GLY A 420 -15.54 -44.38 -26.83
CA GLY A 420 -14.93 -43.33 -27.66
C GLY A 420 -13.94 -42.44 -26.93
N VAL A 421 -13.52 -41.37 -27.61
CA VAL A 421 -12.64 -40.30 -27.08
C VAL A 421 -13.51 -39.08 -26.76
N PHE A 422 -13.44 -38.58 -25.53
CA PHE A 422 -14.30 -37.50 -25.04
C PHE A 422 -13.53 -36.41 -24.29
N ALA A 423 -14.11 -35.22 -24.27
CA ALA A 423 -13.75 -34.11 -23.40
C ALA A 423 -15.05 -33.52 -22.82
N PRO A 424 -15.00 -32.82 -21.66
CA PRO A 424 -16.19 -32.27 -21.01
C PRO A 424 -16.74 -31.04 -21.76
N LEU A 425 -17.38 -31.27 -22.90
CA LEU A 425 -17.95 -30.24 -23.79
C LEU A 425 -19.48 -30.25 -23.84
N THR A 426 -20.12 -31.42 -23.69
CA THR A 426 -21.56 -31.63 -23.86
C THR A 426 -22.29 -31.66 -22.50
N ALA A 427 -23.58 -31.34 -22.49
CA ALA A 427 -24.35 -31.18 -21.24
C ALA A 427 -24.47 -32.49 -20.44
N ASP A 428 -24.59 -33.63 -21.11
CA ASP A 428 -24.67 -34.97 -20.54
C ASP A 428 -23.43 -35.38 -19.73
N ILE A 429 -22.24 -34.89 -20.10
CA ILE A 429 -21.01 -35.04 -19.32
C ILE A 429 -20.90 -33.90 -18.29
N ASN A 430 -21.17 -32.66 -18.72
CA ASN A 430 -20.82 -31.48 -17.95
C ASN A 430 -21.71 -31.24 -16.73
N GLU A 431 -23.01 -31.53 -16.83
CA GLU A 431 -23.94 -31.37 -15.72
C GLU A 431 -23.62 -32.32 -14.55
N PRO A 432 -23.56 -33.66 -14.72
CA PRO A 432 -23.24 -34.54 -13.60
C PRO A 432 -21.82 -34.32 -13.05
N PHE A 433 -20.85 -33.94 -13.89
CA PHE A 433 -19.51 -33.56 -13.44
C PHE A 433 -19.54 -32.30 -12.56
N MET A 434 -20.19 -31.22 -13.00
CA MET A 434 -20.36 -30.02 -12.19
C MET A 434 -21.10 -30.29 -10.88
N GLN A 435 -22.17 -31.10 -10.90
CA GLN A 435 -22.94 -31.41 -9.69
C GLN A 435 -22.08 -32.12 -8.63
N ARG A 436 -21.22 -33.07 -9.03
CA ARG A 436 -20.29 -33.74 -8.11
C ARG A 436 -19.17 -32.82 -7.61
N LEU A 437 -18.69 -31.90 -8.46
CA LEU A 437 -17.68 -30.90 -8.06
C LEU A 437 -18.18 -29.92 -6.98
N LEU A 438 -19.50 -29.66 -6.90
CA LEU A 438 -20.08 -28.82 -5.85
C LEU A 438 -19.79 -29.36 -4.43
N LYS A 439 -19.71 -30.69 -4.26
CA LYS A 439 -19.37 -31.35 -2.99
C LYS A 439 -18.01 -30.88 -2.45
N TYR A 440 -17.05 -30.62 -3.35
CA TYR A 440 -15.70 -30.18 -3.01
C TYR A 440 -15.53 -28.66 -3.03
N ASN A 441 -16.65 -27.91 -3.05
CA ASN A 441 -16.71 -26.46 -3.20
C ASN A 441 -16.02 -25.89 -4.46
N ILE A 442 -15.77 -26.72 -5.48
CA ILE A 442 -15.19 -26.27 -6.75
C ILE A 442 -16.31 -25.66 -7.59
N LYS A 443 -16.54 -24.36 -7.43
CA LYS A 443 -17.60 -23.61 -8.13
C LYS A 443 -17.19 -22.17 -8.46
N ARG A 444 -17.70 -21.62 -9.57
CA ARG A 444 -17.45 -20.24 -9.97
C ARG A 444 -18.46 -19.24 -9.41
N LYS A 445 -17.99 -18.02 -9.15
CA LYS A 445 -18.85 -16.84 -8.94
C LYS A 445 -19.18 -16.25 -10.31
N LYS A 446 -20.47 -16.15 -10.62
CA LYS A 446 -20.98 -15.45 -11.82
C LYS A 446 -21.15 -13.96 -11.50
N THR A 447 -20.76 -13.10 -12.44
CA THR A 447 -20.97 -11.65 -12.33
C THR A 447 -21.43 -11.07 -13.66
N ARG A 448 -22.26 -10.01 -13.63
CA ARG A 448 -22.95 -9.44 -14.80
C ARG A 448 -22.67 -7.93 -14.88
N CYS A 449 -22.15 -7.46 -16.01
CA CYS A 449 -22.22 -6.04 -16.40
C CYS A 449 -23.48 -5.85 -17.26
N PRO A 450 -24.42 -4.98 -16.86
CA PRO A 450 -25.67 -4.78 -17.59
C PRO A 450 -25.54 -3.97 -18.89
N GLY A 451 -24.35 -3.49 -19.25
CA GLY A 451 -24.13 -2.80 -20.53
C GLY A 451 -24.75 -1.39 -20.64
N GLU A 452 -25.22 -0.81 -19.53
CA GLU A 452 -25.79 0.56 -19.51
C GLU A 452 -24.75 1.58 -20.02
N GLN A 453 -25.15 2.54 -20.85
CA GLN A 453 -24.29 3.62 -21.35
C GLN A 453 -24.46 4.90 -20.51
N PRO A 454 -23.41 5.74 -20.32
CA PRO A 454 -22.07 5.65 -20.90
C PRO A 454 -21.06 4.79 -20.11
N ILE A 455 -21.40 4.36 -18.89
CA ILE A 455 -20.64 3.36 -18.10
C ILE A 455 -21.65 2.44 -17.42
N CYS A 456 -21.50 1.12 -17.58
CA CYS A 456 -22.42 0.18 -16.91
C CYS A 456 -22.20 0.22 -15.39
N SER A 457 -23.26 0.08 -14.59
CA SER A 457 -23.20 0.14 -13.12
C SER A 457 -22.17 -0.83 -12.50
N PHE A 458 -21.87 -1.96 -13.18
CA PHE A 458 -20.77 -2.85 -12.80
C PHE A 458 -19.38 -2.25 -13.10
N CYS A 459 -19.20 -1.61 -14.26
CA CYS A 459 -17.96 -0.91 -14.60
C CYS A 459 -17.71 0.30 -13.70
N ALA A 460 -18.76 1.09 -13.42
CA ALA A 460 -18.71 2.19 -12.45
C ALA A 460 -18.30 1.69 -11.06
N LYS A 461 -18.89 0.58 -10.59
CA LYS A 461 -18.57 -0.04 -9.29
C LYS A 461 -17.16 -0.63 -9.22
N LEU A 462 -16.52 -0.95 -10.35
CA LEU A 462 -15.17 -1.50 -10.42
C LEU A 462 -14.09 -0.48 -10.83
N GLY A 463 -14.46 0.77 -11.12
CA GLY A 463 -13.52 1.80 -11.60
C GLY A 463 -12.89 1.47 -12.96
N GLN A 464 -13.54 0.64 -13.78
CA GLN A 464 -13.00 0.20 -15.09
C GLN A 464 -13.64 0.98 -16.25
N THR A 465 -12.84 1.28 -17.28
CA THR A 465 -13.33 1.87 -18.53
C THR A 465 -14.37 0.96 -19.19
N CYS A 466 -15.56 1.48 -19.47
CA CYS A 466 -16.63 0.72 -20.12
C CYS A 466 -16.59 0.94 -21.63
N SER A 467 -16.22 -0.08 -22.39
CA SER A 467 -16.23 -0.07 -23.86
C SER A 467 -17.46 -0.79 -24.42
N TYR A 468 -17.93 -0.34 -25.60
CA TYR A 468 -19.12 -0.86 -26.28
C TYR A 468 -18.79 -1.23 -27.73
N SER A 469 -19.36 -2.31 -28.23
CA SER A 469 -19.15 -2.78 -29.60
C SER A 469 -19.84 -1.84 -30.61
N GLY A 470 -19.04 -1.03 -31.31
CA GLY A 470 -19.52 -0.06 -32.30
C GLY A 470 -18.44 0.87 -32.82
N GLU A 471 -17.38 1.13 -32.04
CA GLU A 471 -16.22 1.89 -32.49
C GLU A 471 -15.25 0.99 -33.28
N SER A 472 -15.44 0.96 -34.60
CA SER A 472 -14.51 0.31 -35.52
C SER A 472 -13.12 0.95 -35.46
N SER A 473 -12.13 0.17 -35.05
CA SER A 473 -10.73 0.58 -35.04
C SER A 473 -10.22 0.86 -36.46
N LYS A 474 -10.03 2.13 -36.80
CA LYS A 474 -9.11 2.53 -37.87
C LYS A 474 -7.70 2.67 -37.29
N PRO A 475 -6.64 2.28 -38.02
CA PRO A 475 -5.27 2.50 -37.56
C PRO A 475 -4.93 3.99 -37.67
N GLU A 476 -4.71 4.65 -36.53
CA GLU A 476 -4.12 6.00 -36.52
C GLU A 476 -2.63 5.90 -36.89
N GLN A 477 -2.32 6.21 -38.14
CA GLN A 477 -0.97 6.58 -38.55
C GLN A 477 -0.58 7.91 -37.88
N HIS A 478 0.68 8.07 -37.49
CA HIS A 478 1.19 9.30 -36.92
C HIS A 478 0.99 10.51 -37.86
N GLY A 479 0.23 11.51 -37.39
CA GLY A 479 0.09 12.81 -38.05
C GLY A 479 -0.81 13.78 -37.29
N SER A 480 -0.21 14.76 -36.59
CA SER A 480 -0.79 16.03 -36.12
C SER A 480 -2.23 16.05 -35.56
N ARG A 481 -2.36 16.20 -34.22
CA ARG A 481 -3.62 16.51 -33.52
C ARG A 481 -3.97 18.00 -33.58
N GLU A 482 -5.25 18.32 -33.82
CA GLU A 482 -5.94 19.56 -33.39
C GLU A 482 -7.48 19.34 -33.40
N PRO A 483 -8.33 20.15 -32.71
CA PRO A 483 -8.81 19.70 -31.40
C PRO A 483 -10.34 19.75 -31.16
N GLN A 484 -10.73 19.53 -29.89
CA GLN A 484 -12.07 19.18 -29.39
C GLN A 484 -13.07 20.37 -29.26
N ASP A 485 -12.84 21.51 -29.91
CA ASP A 485 -13.55 22.77 -29.59
C ASP A 485 -15.06 22.76 -29.85
N ARG A 486 -15.56 21.92 -30.77
CA ARG A 486 -16.98 21.93 -31.17
C ARG A 486 -17.97 21.31 -30.18
N ARG A 487 -17.52 20.58 -29.15
CA ARG A 487 -18.40 20.17 -28.04
C ARG A 487 -18.42 21.22 -26.93
N ILE A 488 -17.26 21.74 -26.54
CA ILE A 488 -17.12 22.79 -25.52
C ILE A 488 -17.96 24.01 -25.89
N ALA A 489 -17.91 24.47 -27.15
CA ALA A 489 -18.71 25.61 -27.61
C ALA A 489 -20.23 25.42 -27.49
N ARG A 490 -20.74 24.17 -27.55
CA ARG A 490 -22.17 23.88 -27.48
C ARG A 490 -22.68 23.71 -26.05
N ASP A 491 -21.82 23.21 -25.16
CA ASP A 491 -22.11 23.15 -23.73
C ASP A 491 -21.92 24.52 -23.05
N ALA A 492 -20.99 25.35 -23.56
CA ALA A 492 -20.80 26.74 -23.13
C ALA A 492 -22.03 27.62 -23.43
N SER A 493 -22.60 27.58 -24.64
CA SER A 493 -23.80 28.39 -24.95
C SER A 493 -25.02 27.98 -24.11
N LEU A 494 -25.12 26.71 -23.73
CA LEU A 494 -26.16 26.20 -22.81
C LEU A 494 -25.90 26.55 -21.34
N LEU A 495 -24.67 26.91 -20.98
CA LEU A 495 -24.30 27.44 -19.66
C LEU A 495 -24.52 28.96 -19.59
N GLU A 496 -24.16 29.71 -20.63
CA GLU A 496 -24.44 31.16 -20.74
C GLU A 496 -25.95 31.43 -20.66
N GLU A 497 -26.79 30.71 -21.43
CA GLU A 497 -28.26 30.87 -21.39
C GLU A 497 -28.88 30.49 -20.01
N ARG A 498 -28.13 29.79 -19.15
CA ARG A 498 -28.51 29.50 -17.76
C ARG A 498 -27.95 30.52 -16.76
N PHE A 499 -26.82 31.15 -17.05
CA PHE A 499 -26.24 32.24 -16.27
C PHE A 499 -27.08 33.52 -16.43
N ASP A 500 -27.48 33.91 -17.64
CA ASP A 500 -28.35 35.08 -17.87
C ASP A 500 -29.70 34.95 -17.10
N LYS A 501 -30.26 33.73 -17.08
CA LYS A 501 -31.48 33.40 -16.31
C LYS A 501 -31.27 33.35 -14.78
N LEU A 502 -30.02 33.37 -14.32
CA LEU A 502 -29.65 33.45 -12.91
C LEU A 502 -29.38 34.90 -12.51
N GLU A 503 -28.66 35.65 -13.36
CA GLU A 503 -28.33 37.08 -13.17
C GLU A 503 -29.62 37.93 -13.10
N GLY A 504 -30.55 37.73 -14.04
CA GLY A 504 -31.88 38.37 -13.98
C GLY A 504 -32.74 37.99 -12.76
N LYS A 505 -32.37 36.94 -12.00
CA LYS A 505 -33.00 36.64 -10.69
C LYS A 505 -32.25 37.29 -9.52
N VAL A 506 -30.96 37.53 -9.64
CA VAL A 506 -30.16 38.29 -8.67
C VAL A 506 -30.56 39.77 -8.71
N ASP A 507 -30.80 40.35 -9.88
CA ASP A 507 -31.31 41.72 -10.02
C ASP A 507 -32.69 41.90 -9.37
N LEU A 508 -33.58 40.93 -9.51
CA LEU A 508 -34.89 40.92 -8.84
C LEU A 508 -34.81 40.79 -7.31
N ILE A 509 -33.69 40.28 -6.78
CA ILE A 509 -33.41 40.23 -5.34
C ILE A 509 -32.79 41.56 -4.88
N MET A 510 -31.85 42.13 -5.65
CA MET A 510 -31.26 43.44 -5.36
C MET A 510 -32.29 44.57 -5.40
N ASP A 511 -33.20 44.59 -6.39
CA ASP A 511 -34.28 45.58 -6.49
C ASP A 511 -35.32 45.46 -5.35
N ARG A 512 -35.41 44.29 -4.69
CA ARG A 512 -36.19 44.13 -3.45
C ARG A 512 -35.46 44.62 -2.21
N ILE A 513 -34.13 44.49 -2.16
CA ILE A 513 -33.29 44.98 -1.05
C ILE A 513 -33.20 46.52 -1.09
N LEU A 514 -33.19 47.12 -2.28
CA LEU A 514 -33.07 48.58 -2.49
C LEU A 514 -34.38 49.37 -2.27
N LYS A 515 -35.50 48.73 -1.89
CA LYS A 515 -36.84 49.35 -1.84
C LYS A 515 -37.50 49.40 -0.44
N GLN A 516 -36.70 49.53 0.63
CA GLN A 516 -37.22 49.94 1.95
C GLN A 516 -36.70 51.33 2.37
N PRO A 517 -37.56 52.20 2.93
CA PRO A 517 -37.23 53.61 3.15
C PRO A 517 -36.42 53.90 4.43
N ALA A 518 -35.72 55.03 4.42
CA ALA A 518 -34.75 55.45 5.43
C ALA A 518 -35.35 56.32 6.56
N SER A 519 -34.57 56.52 7.63
CA SER A 519 -34.70 57.67 8.54
C SER A 519 -33.37 58.05 9.22
N HIS A 520 -32.82 59.21 8.85
CA HIS A 520 -32.12 60.24 9.67
C HIS A 520 -30.96 59.85 10.62
N ASP A 521 -29.87 60.62 10.78
CA ASP A 521 -29.52 61.96 10.25
C ASP A 521 -27.98 62.15 10.17
N VAL A 522 -27.50 63.04 9.29
CA VAL A 522 -26.08 63.41 9.15
C VAL A 522 -25.92 64.92 8.91
N ASN A 523 -25.09 65.59 9.70
CA ASN A 523 -24.46 66.87 9.37
C ASN A 523 -22.98 66.59 9.01
N GLN A 524 -22.51 66.83 7.78
CA GLN A 524 -22.05 68.13 7.24
C GLN A 524 -20.76 68.65 7.93
N LEU A 525 -19.67 69.05 7.24
CA LEU A 525 -19.40 69.22 5.79
C LEU A 525 -17.87 69.18 5.48
N GLN A 526 -17.55 69.15 4.18
CA GLN A 526 -16.25 69.32 3.47
C GLN A 526 -15.51 70.67 3.77
N PRO A 527 -14.26 70.98 3.28
CA PRO A 527 -13.66 70.56 2.00
C PRO A 527 -12.11 70.38 1.84
N GLU A 528 -11.78 69.82 0.67
CA GLU A 528 -10.68 70.04 -0.31
C GLU A 528 -9.30 70.67 0.05
N LEU A 529 -8.26 69.89 -0.32
CA LEU A 529 -7.14 70.17 -1.25
C LEU A 529 -6.20 71.39 -1.14
N GLU A 530 -4.93 71.10 -1.50
CA GLU A 530 -3.83 71.97 -1.94
C GLU A 530 -2.76 72.48 -0.95
N SER A 531 -1.58 72.66 -1.55
CA SER A 531 -0.23 72.86 -1.01
C SER A 531 0.00 74.13 -0.19
N SER A 532 0.96 74.08 0.75
CA SER A 532 2.12 75.01 0.73
C SER A 532 3.21 74.76 1.80
N GLN A 533 4.46 74.77 1.33
CA GLN A 533 5.69 75.38 1.89
C GLN A 533 5.96 75.44 3.41
N SER A 534 7.17 74.96 3.77
CA SER A 534 7.91 75.23 5.02
C SER A 534 8.17 76.74 5.25
N PRO A 535 8.46 77.17 6.50
CA PRO A 535 9.87 77.46 6.80
C PRO A 535 10.38 77.30 8.27
N ALA A 536 11.65 76.90 8.36
CA ALA A 536 12.73 77.41 9.21
C ALA A 536 12.58 77.70 10.74
N THR A 537 13.48 77.06 11.50
CA THR A 537 14.22 77.58 12.70
C THR A 537 13.41 77.91 13.98
N SER A 538 13.85 77.52 15.19
CA SER A 538 15.19 77.75 15.76
C SER A 538 15.45 76.91 17.04
N SER A 539 16.69 76.97 17.53
CA SER A 539 17.30 76.11 18.57
C SER A 539 17.15 76.58 20.02
N THR A 540 17.42 75.65 20.97
CA THR A 540 17.88 75.74 22.39
C THR A 540 16.94 74.98 23.36
N GLY A 541 17.39 74.26 24.40
CA GLY A 541 18.73 73.92 24.88
C GLY A 541 18.70 72.71 25.85
N VAL A 542 19.87 72.13 26.14
CA VAL A 542 20.14 70.88 26.92
C VAL A 542 20.29 71.16 28.45
N PRO A 543 20.69 70.24 29.40
CA PRO A 543 20.79 68.76 29.42
C PRO A 543 20.38 68.05 30.78
N LEU A 544 20.66 66.72 30.88
CA LEU A 544 20.80 65.84 32.07
C LEU A 544 19.52 65.36 32.79
N SER A 545 19.46 64.15 33.38
CA SER A 545 20.54 63.19 33.70
C SER A 545 20.24 61.73 33.32
N SER A 546 21.27 61.03 32.85
CA SER A 546 21.31 59.57 32.68
C SER A 546 21.59 58.85 34.00
N GLN A 547 20.88 57.75 34.28
CA GLN A 547 21.46 56.62 35.01
C GLN A 547 20.81 55.27 34.66
N GLU A 548 21.66 54.38 34.13
CA GLU A 548 21.62 52.91 34.23
C GLU A 548 20.30 52.15 33.96
N PHE A 549 20.16 51.66 32.72
CA PHE A 549 19.66 50.30 32.49
C PHE A 549 20.78 49.40 31.96
N CYS A 550 20.80 48.16 32.44
CA CYS A 550 22.02 47.36 32.53
C CYS A 550 22.55 46.86 31.17
N THR A 551 23.88 46.73 31.11
CA THR A 551 24.63 46.13 30.02
C THR A 551 24.18 44.70 29.76
N SER A 552 23.89 44.36 28.50
CA SER A 552 23.96 42.96 28.07
C SER A 552 25.30 42.72 27.38
N LYS A 553 26.09 41.78 27.90
CA LYS A 553 27.30 41.28 27.23
C LYS A 553 26.89 40.86 25.79
N PRO A 554 27.72 41.10 24.75
CA PRO A 554 27.50 40.43 23.47
C PRO A 554 27.42 38.91 23.69
N PRO A 555 26.75 38.14 22.82
CA PRO A 555 26.82 36.67 22.88
C PRO A 555 28.30 36.26 22.92
N PRO A 556 28.67 35.24 23.69
CA PRO A 556 30.07 34.87 23.86
C PRO A 556 30.66 34.61 22.47
N ALA A 557 31.88 35.13 22.23
CA ALA A 557 32.46 35.21 20.89
C ALA A 557 32.38 33.86 20.16
N ALA A 558 32.20 33.89 18.83
CA ALA A 558 31.81 32.74 18.01
C ALA A 558 32.61 31.43 18.25
N ALA A 559 33.85 31.54 18.74
CA ALA A 559 34.68 30.41 19.20
C ALA A 559 34.08 29.56 20.35
N SER A 560 33.19 30.12 21.17
CA SER A 560 32.50 29.39 22.25
C SER A 560 31.34 28.52 21.75
N VAL A 561 30.67 28.95 20.68
CA VAL A 561 29.52 28.25 20.08
C VAL A 561 29.95 26.98 19.33
N SER A 562 31.22 26.96 18.87
CA SER A 562 31.88 25.77 18.32
C SER A 562 32.28 24.71 19.37
N GLN A 563 32.21 25.01 20.67
CA GLN A 563 32.54 24.05 21.74
C GLN A 563 31.32 23.33 22.31
N ILE A 564 30.10 23.81 22.08
CA ILE A 564 28.88 23.09 22.45
C ILE A 564 28.78 21.84 21.54
N SER A 565 28.71 20.66 22.14
CA SER A 565 28.56 19.40 21.41
C SER A 565 27.16 19.28 20.78
N TRP A 566 27.01 19.83 19.58
CA TRP A 566 25.76 19.82 18.84
C TRP A 566 25.27 18.39 18.57
N PRO A 567 24.06 18.00 18.99
CA PRO A 567 23.39 16.83 18.46
C PRO A 567 22.87 17.17 17.05
N THR A 568 23.80 17.25 16.10
CA THR A 568 23.55 17.53 14.68
C THR A 568 22.52 16.56 14.09
N THR A 569 22.53 15.30 14.56
CA THR A 569 21.53 14.25 14.25
C THR A 569 20.09 14.60 14.67
N LEU A 570 19.87 15.23 15.83
CA LEU A 570 18.51 15.62 16.27
C LEU A 570 17.92 16.75 15.43
N LEU A 571 18.75 17.68 14.93
CA LEU A 571 18.28 18.81 14.12
C LEU A 571 18.29 18.53 12.61
N SER A 572 19.10 17.61 12.11
CA SER A 572 19.17 17.33 10.67
C SER A 572 18.14 16.33 10.16
N SER A 573 17.48 15.60 11.06
CA SER A 573 16.44 14.61 10.73
C SER A 573 15.01 15.18 10.72
N SER A 574 14.77 16.36 11.31
CA SER A 574 13.45 17.00 11.34
C SER A 574 13.22 17.92 10.12
N PRO A 575 12.12 17.74 9.35
CA PRO A 575 11.69 18.68 8.32
C PRO A 575 11.48 20.10 8.88
N GLN A 576 11.06 20.23 10.13
CA GLN A 576 10.79 21.51 10.81
C GLN A 576 12.08 22.29 11.14
N ALA A 577 13.25 21.65 11.02
CA ALA A 577 14.58 22.24 11.23
C ALA A 577 15.29 22.60 9.89
N LEU A 578 14.54 22.63 8.78
CA LEU A 578 14.92 23.28 7.53
C LEU A 578 15.59 24.66 7.68
N PRO A 579 15.11 25.60 8.54
CA PRO A 579 15.79 26.87 8.76
C PRO A 579 17.14 26.67 9.47
N VAL A 580 17.16 25.95 10.59
CA VAL A 580 18.36 25.74 11.42
C VAL A 580 19.51 25.20 10.57
N THR A 581 19.27 24.15 9.79
CA THR A 581 20.34 23.46 9.04
C THR A 581 20.91 24.25 7.86
N HIS A 582 20.20 25.27 7.36
CA HIS A 582 20.69 26.17 6.31
C HIS A 582 21.47 27.37 6.90
N ILE A 583 21.09 27.83 8.10
CA ILE A 583 21.75 28.91 8.87
C ILE A 583 23.20 28.56 9.32
N TYR A 584 23.67 27.33 9.10
CA TYR A 584 25.10 26.99 9.28
C TYR A 584 25.93 27.00 8.00
N GLY A 585 25.30 27.12 6.82
CA GLY A 585 25.95 26.83 5.55
C GLY A 585 26.81 27.95 4.95
N GLN A 586 26.61 29.21 5.36
CA GLN A 586 27.28 30.37 4.74
C GLN A 586 27.67 31.42 5.78
N SER A 587 28.96 31.53 6.08
CA SER A 587 29.50 32.45 7.09
C SER A 587 29.47 33.93 6.66
N LYS A 588 28.30 34.56 6.70
CA LYS A 588 28.14 36.03 6.62
C LYS A 588 27.02 36.52 7.57
N SER A 589 27.44 37.16 8.66
CA SER A 589 26.68 38.12 9.47
C SER A 589 25.17 37.84 9.69
N TYR A 590 24.83 36.81 10.46
CA TYR A 590 23.44 36.59 10.91
C TYR A 590 22.98 37.68 11.88
N SER A 591 21.69 38.05 11.83
CA SER A 591 21.10 38.99 12.78
C SER A 591 21.20 38.47 14.23
N LEU A 592 21.26 39.40 15.19
CA LEU A 592 21.46 39.06 16.60
C LEU A 592 20.32 38.19 17.16
N ALA A 593 19.10 38.37 16.68
CA ALA A 593 17.95 37.52 17.00
C ALA A 593 18.15 36.05 16.59
N ILE A 594 18.65 35.80 15.38
CA ILE A 594 18.95 34.44 14.89
C ILE A 594 20.06 33.80 15.73
N GLN A 595 21.10 34.55 16.10
CA GLN A 595 22.18 34.03 16.95
C GLN A 595 21.65 33.57 18.32
N TYR A 596 20.79 34.37 18.98
CA TYR A 596 20.16 33.97 20.24
C TYR A 596 19.22 32.77 20.09
N LEU A 597 18.45 32.67 19.00
CA LEU A 597 17.57 31.52 18.74
C LEU A 597 18.33 30.23 18.49
N VAL A 598 19.46 30.33 17.77
CA VAL A 598 20.39 29.22 17.55
C VAL A 598 20.96 28.74 18.89
N LEU A 599 21.40 29.65 19.77
CA LEU A 599 21.89 29.31 21.11
C LEU A 599 20.80 28.69 21.99
N ALA A 600 19.58 29.24 22.00
CA ALA A 600 18.46 28.67 22.74
C ALA A 600 18.11 27.25 22.25
N THR A 601 18.20 27.00 20.94
CA THR A 601 18.04 25.66 20.35
C THR A 601 19.16 24.72 20.77
N ALA A 602 20.42 25.17 20.74
CA ALA A 602 21.58 24.41 21.18
C ALA A 602 21.39 23.92 22.62
N LEU A 603 21.06 24.87 23.52
CA LEU A 603 20.84 24.60 24.92
C LEU A 603 19.65 23.66 25.09
N ARG A 604 18.50 23.91 24.46
CA ARG A 604 17.29 23.09 24.65
C ARG A 604 17.49 21.60 24.33
N PHE A 605 18.32 21.26 23.35
CA PHE A 605 18.56 19.87 22.93
C PHE A 605 19.95 19.32 23.33
N SER A 606 20.75 20.06 24.11
CA SER A 606 22.03 19.59 24.63
C SER A 606 21.85 18.43 25.63
N ASN A 607 22.75 17.45 25.56
CA ASN A 607 22.88 16.36 26.53
C ASN A 607 24.11 16.54 27.43
N ASP A 608 24.73 17.73 27.45
CA ASP A 608 25.93 18.01 28.24
C ASP A 608 25.60 18.08 29.74
N PRO A 609 26.14 17.16 30.58
CA PRO A 609 25.85 17.12 32.01
C PRO A 609 26.38 18.34 32.78
N VAL A 610 27.34 19.10 32.24
CA VAL A 610 27.91 20.30 32.89
C VAL A 610 26.97 21.50 32.78
N ILE A 611 26.12 21.53 31.75
CA ILE A 611 25.22 22.65 31.45
C ILE A 611 23.80 22.40 32.00
N GLN A 612 23.47 21.14 32.33
CA GLN A 612 22.11 20.65 32.56
C GLN A 612 21.29 21.43 33.61
N GLU A 613 21.90 21.87 34.72
CA GLU A 613 21.20 22.66 35.76
C GLU A 613 20.91 24.12 35.35
N LYS A 614 21.65 24.68 34.38
CA LYS A 614 21.50 26.07 33.88
C LYS A 614 20.88 26.14 32.49
N GLN A 615 20.62 24.99 31.88
CA GLN A 615 20.17 24.81 30.49
C GLN A 615 18.86 25.52 30.19
N GLU A 616 17.85 25.35 31.04
CA GLU A 616 16.50 25.89 30.82
C GLU A 616 16.40 27.41 31.09
N PRO A 617 16.91 27.96 32.22
CA PRO A 617 16.92 29.41 32.44
C PRO A 617 17.67 30.20 31.36
N LEU A 618 18.83 29.70 30.91
CA LEU A 618 19.65 30.38 29.91
C LEU A 618 19.02 30.30 28.50
N ALA A 619 18.38 29.17 28.15
CA ALA A 619 17.61 29.05 26.91
C ALA A 619 16.41 30.01 26.88
N LEU A 620 15.73 30.19 28.02
CA LEU A 620 14.64 31.17 28.16
C LEU A 620 15.14 32.61 28.04
N GLU A 621 16.30 32.95 28.63
CA GLU A 621 16.90 34.29 28.50
C GLU A 621 17.22 34.63 27.04
N PHE A 622 17.83 33.70 26.29
CA PHE A 622 18.11 33.90 24.86
C PHE A 622 16.83 33.96 24.02
N LEU A 623 15.81 33.14 24.33
CA LEU A 623 14.48 33.23 23.72
C LEU A 623 13.85 34.61 23.93
N ASP A 624 13.92 35.17 25.13
CA ASP A 624 13.31 36.47 25.43
C ASP A 624 14.09 37.63 24.80
N LYS A 625 15.42 37.56 24.73
CA LYS A 625 16.25 38.52 23.98
C LYS A 625 15.94 38.48 22.49
N ALA A 626 15.87 37.29 21.89
CA ALA A 626 15.50 37.15 20.48
C ALA A 626 14.10 37.69 20.19
N ARG A 627 13.12 37.37 21.04
CA ARG A 627 11.73 37.81 20.84
C ARG A 627 11.61 39.33 20.87
N LYS A 628 12.31 40.01 21.79
CA LYS A 628 12.33 41.48 21.83
C LYS A 628 12.84 42.07 20.52
N LEU A 629 13.97 41.60 20.02
CA LEU A 629 14.55 42.05 18.74
C LEU A 629 13.60 41.81 17.56
N VAL A 630 13.02 40.61 17.43
CA VAL A 630 12.10 40.27 16.34
C VAL A 630 10.85 41.15 16.34
N PHE A 631 10.28 41.43 17.50
CA PHE A 631 9.10 42.32 17.59
C PHE A 631 9.47 43.80 17.46
N GLU A 632 10.69 44.21 17.85
CA GLU A 632 11.22 45.55 17.58
C GLU A 632 11.43 45.77 16.06
N ASP A 633 11.94 44.78 15.33
CA ASP A 633 12.03 44.80 13.86
C ASP A 633 10.64 44.95 13.22
N ILE A 634 9.64 44.21 13.71
CA ILE A 634 8.26 44.27 13.21
C ILE A 634 7.59 45.62 13.51
N VAL A 635 7.80 46.19 14.70
CA VAL A 635 7.20 47.47 15.11
C VAL A 635 7.83 48.67 14.39
N ASN A 636 9.11 48.57 14.02
CA ASN A 636 9.85 49.61 13.31
C ASN A 636 9.84 49.44 11.78
N ASP A 637 8.96 48.60 11.22
CA ASP A 637 8.85 48.25 9.80
C ASP A 637 10.15 47.67 9.15
N ASN A 638 11.12 47.25 9.96
CA ASN A 638 12.42 46.71 9.54
C ASN A 638 12.36 45.19 9.27
N ILE A 639 11.34 44.73 8.54
CA ILE A 639 11.04 43.31 8.38
C ILE A 639 11.92 42.68 7.28
N GLU A 640 12.91 41.89 7.71
CA GLU A 640 13.81 41.14 6.83
C GLU A 640 13.39 39.67 6.66
N LEU A 641 14.06 38.96 5.74
CA LEU A 641 14.02 37.49 5.69
C LEU A 641 14.52 36.87 7.00
N SER A 642 15.47 37.51 7.68
CA SER A 642 15.98 37.09 8.99
C SER A 642 14.88 37.15 10.08
N THR A 643 13.98 38.13 10.02
CA THR A 643 12.79 38.25 10.90
C THR A 643 11.83 37.08 10.69
N LEU A 644 11.56 36.67 9.44
CA LEU A 644 10.69 35.52 9.13
C LEU A 644 11.30 34.18 9.55
N GLN A 645 12.62 34.03 9.37
CA GLN A 645 13.38 32.87 9.87
C GLN A 645 13.35 32.82 11.40
N ALA A 646 13.45 33.97 12.07
CA ALA A 646 13.42 34.05 13.53
C ALA A 646 12.04 33.67 14.11
N LEU A 647 10.95 34.15 13.49
CA LEU A 647 9.58 33.73 13.83
C LEU A 647 9.39 32.21 13.68
N SER A 648 9.96 31.62 12.62
CA SER A 648 9.92 30.16 12.41
C SER A 648 10.65 29.38 13.52
N LEU A 649 11.83 29.85 13.94
CA LEU A 649 12.60 29.24 15.02
C LEU A 649 11.93 29.41 16.39
N HIS A 650 11.31 30.57 16.64
CA HIS A 650 10.48 30.78 17.83
C HIS A 650 9.33 29.78 17.90
N ALA A 651 8.58 29.60 16.80
CA ALA A 651 7.51 28.62 16.74
C ALA A 651 7.99 27.19 17.01
N PHE A 652 9.11 26.77 16.41
CA PHE A 652 9.73 25.47 16.66
C PHE A 652 10.08 25.23 18.14
N LEU A 653 10.69 26.22 18.80
CA LEU A 653 11.04 26.14 20.22
C LEU A 653 9.80 26.17 21.12
N ASP A 654 8.78 26.95 20.77
CA ASP A 654 7.49 26.98 21.46
C ASP A 654 6.77 25.61 21.37
N ILE A 655 6.80 24.94 20.21
CA ILE A 655 6.28 23.57 20.04
C ILE A 655 7.05 22.57 20.93
N SER A 656 8.39 22.68 20.99
CA SER A 656 9.23 21.79 21.81
C SER A 656 8.95 21.90 23.32
N THR A 657 8.47 23.08 23.76
CA THR A 657 8.18 23.41 25.16
C THR A 657 6.69 23.37 25.50
N GLY A 658 5.80 23.10 24.53
CA GLY A 658 4.35 23.00 24.73
C GLY A 658 3.59 24.34 24.70
N ASN A 659 4.25 25.43 24.32
CA ASN A 659 3.68 26.77 24.22
C ASN A 659 2.86 26.97 22.91
N PHE A 660 1.94 26.05 22.62
CA PHE A 660 1.30 25.91 21.30
C PHE A 660 0.55 27.16 20.82
N GLN A 661 -0.12 27.90 21.73
CA GLN A 661 -0.79 29.18 21.39
C GLN A 661 0.23 30.23 20.91
N ARG A 662 1.42 30.29 21.52
CA ARG A 662 2.49 31.22 21.13
C ARG A 662 3.18 30.78 19.83
N ALA A 663 3.35 29.47 19.62
CA ALA A 663 3.79 28.93 18.34
C ALA A 663 2.82 29.31 17.20
N SER A 664 1.52 29.07 17.41
CA SER A 664 0.43 29.43 16.49
C SER A 664 0.43 30.92 16.15
N LEU A 665 0.67 31.80 17.13
CA LEU A 665 0.85 33.24 16.92
C LEU A 665 2.08 33.57 16.06
N HIS A 666 3.27 33.03 16.40
CA HIS A 666 4.51 33.28 15.66
C HIS A 666 4.41 32.80 14.20
N VAL A 667 3.81 31.63 13.97
CA VAL A 667 3.51 31.11 12.61
C VAL A 667 2.53 32.02 11.89
N GLY A 668 1.42 32.40 12.52
CA GLY A 668 0.39 33.25 11.91
C GLY A 668 0.91 34.62 11.48
N ILE A 669 1.80 35.23 12.29
CA ILE A 669 2.51 36.47 11.92
C ILE A 669 3.45 36.20 10.73
N GLY A 670 4.31 35.18 10.83
CA GLY A 670 5.28 34.85 9.79
C GLY A 670 4.65 34.54 8.43
N VAL A 671 3.57 33.76 8.41
CA VAL A 671 2.79 33.45 7.21
C VAL A 671 2.22 34.71 6.58
N ARG A 672 1.53 35.57 7.36
CA ARG A 672 0.95 36.83 6.86
C ARG A 672 2.02 37.75 6.27
N LEU A 673 3.13 37.95 6.99
CA LEU A 673 4.25 38.75 6.50
C LEU A 673 4.89 38.15 5.24
N SER A 674 5.00 36.82 5.15
CA SER A 674 5.55 36.15 3.95
C SER A 674 4.69 36.37 2.70
N ARG A 675 3.34 36.34 2.83
CA ARG A 675 2.39 36.63 1.75
C ARG A 675 2.41 38.12 1.38
N LEU A 676 2.50 39.04 2.35
CA LEU A 676 2.67 40.48 2.10
C LEU A 676 3.97 40.78 1.33
N ALA A 677 5.05 40.08 1.64
CA ALA A 677 6.33 40.14 0.92
C ALA A 677 6.37 39.28 -0.37
N LYS A 678 5.22 38.71 -0.78
CA LYS A 678 5.00 37.88 -1.98
C LYS A 678 5.88 36.62 -2.08
N LEU A 679 6.33 36.04 -0.97
CA LEU A 679 7.15 34.81 -0.99
C LEU A 679 6.38 33.60 -1.55
N ASP A 680 5.05 33.69 -1.58
CA ASP A 680 4.09 32.75 -2.18
C ASP A 680 3.95 32.87 -3.71
N SER A 681 4.66 33.81 -4.35
CA SER A 681 4.67 34.00 -5.81
C SER A 681 5.96 33.47 -6.47
N ILE A 682 5.82 32.83 -7.64
CA ILE A 682 6.95 32.46 -8.53
C ILE A 682 7.85 33.66 -8.85
N GLU A 683 7.27 34.84 -9.08
CA GLU A 683 8.00 36.06 -9.47
C GLU A 683 8.89 36.63 -8.36
N HIS A 684 8.67 36.27 -7.08
CA HIS A 684 9.33 36.92 -5.95
C HIS A 684 10.07 35.91 -5.03
N SER A 685 10.18 34.65 -5.47
CA SER A 685 10.79 33.51 -4.76
C SER A 685 12.08 32.98 -5.42
N HIS A 686 12.84 33.89 -6.06
CA HIS A 686 14.02 33.53 -6.87
C HIS A 686 15.14 32.81 -6.09
N THR A 687 15.38 33.16 -4.83
CA THR A 687 16.46 32.54 -4.03
C THR A 687 15.99 31.28 -3.31
N GLU A 688 16.90 30.31 -3.19
CA GLU A 688 16.67 29.06 -2.47
C GLU A 688 16.29 29.29 -0.99
N GLU A 689 16.87 30.31 -0.38
CA GLU A 689 16.60 30.70 1.00
C GLU A 689 15.16 31.23 1.20
N ARG A 690 14.66 32.06 0.26
CA ARG A 690 13.27 32.54 0.29
C ARG A 690 12.28 31.38 0.13
N ARG A 691 12.55 30.44 -0.81
CA ARG A 691 11.75 29.22 -0.96
C ARG A 691 11.73 28.38 0.32
N ARG A 692 12.88 28.15 0.95
CA ARG A 692 12.97 27.40 2.22
C ARG A 692 12.23 28.09 3.36
N CYS A 693 12.32 29.42 3.48
CA CYS A 693 11.61 30.17 4.50
C CYS A 693 10.09 30.05 4.32
N PHE A 694 9.59 30.23 3.09
CA PHE A 694 8.17 30.06 2.75
C PHE A 694 7.67 28.65 3.07
N TRP A 695 8.30 27.63 2.49
CA TRP A 695 7.86 26.24 2.66
C TRP A 695 7.99 25.73 4.10
N ASN A 696 8.89 26.31 4.90
CA ASN A 696 8.97 26.03 6.34
C ASN A 696 7.84 26.70 7.14
N LEU A 697 7.48 27.94 6.82
CA LEU A 697 6.32 28.60 7.43
C LEU A 697 5.02 27.86 7.08
N HIS A 698 4.86 27.45 5.82
CA HIS A 698 3.76 26.59 5.36
C HIS A 698 3.72 25.25 6.11
N LEU A 699 4.86 24.57 6.23
CA LEU A 699 4.98 23.33 7.02
C LEU A 699 4.55 23.53 8.48
N LEU A 700 4.98 24.62 9.12
CA LEU A 700 4.59 24.95 10.50
C LEU A 700 3.11 25.36 10.61
N GLU A 701 2.52 26.01 9.59
CA GLU A 701 1.09 26.33 9.49
C GLU A 701 0.24 25.06 9.42
N CYS A 702 0.61 24.12 8.54
CA CYS A 702 0.02 22.78 8.48
C CYS A 702 0.09 22.08 9.84
N LEU A 703 1.28 22.02 10.45
CA LEU A 703 1.47 21.31 11.71
C LEU A 703 0.67 21.95 12.85
N THR A 704 0.75 23.27 13.05
CA THR A 704 0.09 23.99 14.16
C THR A 704 -1.44 24.08 14.04
N CYS A 705 -2.04 23.46 13.02
CA CYS A 705 -3.50 23.38 12.80
C CYS A 705 -4.20 24.75 12.73
N ASN A 706 -3.44 25.78 12.39
CA ASN A 706 -3.93 27.16 12.28
C ASN A 706 -4.33 27.46 10.84
N HIS A 707 -5.22 26.64 10.27
CA HIS A 707 -5.79 26.92 8.95
C HIS A 707 -6.81 28.06 9.07
N LEU A 708 -6.29 29.29 9.20
CA LEU A 708 -6.97 30.47 8.68
C LEU A 708 -7.43 30.13 7.27
N GLU A 709 -8.71 30.40 6.97
CA GLU A 709 -9.33 30.09 5.69
C GLU A 709 -8.39 30.51 4.57
N SER A 710 -7.84 29.52 3.88
CA SER A 710 -6.79 29.79 2.90
C SER A 710 -7.45 30.34 1.65
N THR A 711 -7.49 31.66 1.60
CA THR A 711 -7.64 32.48 0.39
C THR A 711 -6.40 32.31 -0.50
N THR A 712 -6.07 31.06 -0.82
CA THR A 712 -4.99 30.69 -1.72
C THR A 712 -5.38 31.06 -3.14
N SER A 713 -4.47 31.77 -3.79
CA SER A 713 -4.33 31.83 -5.24
C SER A 713 -4.36 30.43 -5.87
N SER A 714 -4.66 30.38 -7.16
CA SER A 714 -4.61 29.15 -7.95
C SER A 714 -3.26 28.45 -7.83
N SER A 715 -3.26 27.12 -7.90
CA SER A 715 -2.06 26.28 -7.78
C SER A 715 -0.95 26.59 -8.80
N SER A 716 -1.25 27.39 -9.83
CA SER A 716 -0.33 27.94 -10.82
C SER A 716 0.73 28.88 -10.25
N ASP A 717 0.47 29.54 -9.12
CA ASP A 717 1.23 30.73 -8.73
C ASP A 717 2.24 30.48 -7.59
N ARG A 718 2.18 29.29 -6.95
CA ARG A 718 3.02 28.91 -5.80
C ARG A 718 4.52 28.81 -6.19
N PRO A 719 5.45 29.11 -5.27
CA PRO A 719 6.88 28.98 -5.53
C PRO A 719 7.27 27.52 -5.75
N SER A 720 8.34 27.29 -6.52
CA SER A 720 8.89 25.94 -6.70
C SER A 720 9.33 25.31 -5.37
N PHE A 721 9.37 23.98 -5.32
CA PHE A 721 9.83 23.26 -4.12
C PHE A 721 11.31 23.53 -3.81
N PRO A 722 11.73 23.46 -2.53
CA PRO A 722 13.13 23.61 -2.16
C PRO A 722 14.00 22.51 -2.79
N THR A 723 15.24 22.86 -3.12
CA THR A 723 16.20 21.94 -3.76
C THR A 723 16.47 20.74 -2.85
N SER A 724 16.18 19.53 -3.33
CA SER A 724 16.44 18.30 -2.58
C SER A 724 17.90 17.87 -2.72
N LEU A 725 18.47 17.34 -1.63
CA LEU A 725 19.75 16.63 -1.69
C LEU A 725 19.52 15.28 -2.36
N ASN A 726 19.86 15.18 -3.64
CA ASN A 726 19.91 13.91 -4.34
C ASN A 726 21.01 13.05 -3.72
N LEU A 727 20.62 11.93 -3.11
CA LEU A 727 21.57 10.93 -2.65
C LEU A 727 22.29 10.38 -3.90
N LYS A 728 23.52 10.84 -4.16
CA LYS A 728 24.43 10.11 -5.04
C LYS A 728 24.69 8.79 -4.34
N LEU A 729 23.96 7.76 -4.76
CA LEU A 729 24.17 6.39 -4.33
C LEU A 729 25.57 5.98 -4.82
N GLU A 730 26.59 6.22 -4.00
CA GLU A 730 27.94 5.67 -4.18
C GLU A 730 27.91 4.17 -3.87
N TYR A 731 27.15 3.43 -4.67
CA TYR A 731 27.17 1.99 -4.72
C TYR A 731 27.53 1.55 -6.14
N ASN A 732 28.72 0.94 -6.23
CA ASN A 732 29.36 0.35 -7.40
C ASN A 732 29.90 1.29 -8.49
N LYS A 733 31.25 1.35 -8.53
CA LYS A 733 32.06 1.67 -9.72
C LYS A 733 31.91 0.58 -10.81
N SER A 734 30.70 0.35 -11.32
CA SER A 734 30.45 -0.55 -12.46
C SER A 734 29.09 -0.33 -13.15
N ILE A 735 28.47 0.84 -12.97
CA ILE A 735 27.36 1.30 -13.81
C ILE A 735 27.70 2.74 -14.25
N PRO A 736 27.77 3.04 -15.56
CA PRO A 736 27.83 4.43 -16.00
C PRO A 736 26.47 5.06 -15.70
N ILE A 737 26.38 5.79 -14.59
CA ILE A 737 25.27 6.71 -14.36
C ILE A 737 25.44 7.85 -15.36
N THR A 738 24.94 7.66 -16.58
CA THR A 738 24.56 8.77 -17.42
C THR A 738 23.63 9.64 -16.59
N THR A 739 23.92 10.94 -16.51
CA THR A 739 23.04 11.97 -15.94
C THR A 739 21.85 12.23 -16.87
N SER A 740 21.18 11.16 -17.30
CA SER A 740 19.92 11.19 -18.02
C SER A 740 18.80 11.44 -17.02
N LYS A 741 18.17 12.60 -17.17
CA LYS A 741 16.97 13.05 -16.44
C LYS A 741 16.03 11.86 -16.18
N CYS A 742 15.67 11.63 -14.92
CA CYS A 742 14.67 10.63 -14.56
C CYS A 742 13.30 11.13 -15.04
N GLN A 743 12.94 10.80 -16.29
CA GLN A 743 11.64 11.14 -16.85
C GLN A 743 10.58 10.22 -16.24
N VAL A 744 9.87 10.76 -15.25
CA VAL A 744 8.46 10.39 -15.04
C VAL A 744 7.72 10.72 -16.34
N SER A 745 6.68 9.96 -16.69
CA SER A 745 5.83 10.22 -17.86
C SER A 745 5.29 11.65 -17.86
N GLY A 746 5.98 12.56 -18.55
CA GLY A 746 5.69 14.00 -18.63
C GLY A 746 6.29 14.90 -17.53
N GLY A 747 6.98 14.37 -16.51
CA GLY A 747 7.31 15.11 -15.28
C GLY A 747 8.80 15.24 -14.94
N VAL A 748 9.16 16.35 -14.28
CA VAL A 748 10.47 16.57 -13.63
C VAL A 748 10.41 16.00 -12.21
N ASP A 749 11.48 15.33 -11.76
CA ASP A 749 11.61 14.85 -10.37
C ASP A 749 11.56 16.03 -9.39
N LEU A 750 10.54 16.04 -8.52
CA LEU A 750 10.33 17.09 -7.51
C LEU A 750 11.35 17.01 -6.35
N GLY A 751 12.06 15.88 -6.24
CA GLY A 751 12.95 15.56 -5.14
C GLY A 751 12.21 15.28 -3.83
N ILE A 752 12.88 14.57 -2.93
CA ILE A 752 12.25 14.06 -1.69
C ILE A 752 11.59 15.14 -0.81
N ILE A 753 12.12 16.37 -0.80
CA ILE A 753 11.51 17.49 -0.04
C ILE A 753 10.18 17.90 -0.67
N GLY A 754 10.11 18.04 -2.00
CA GLY A 754 8.88 18.39 -2.70
C GLY A 754 7.78 17.34 -2.51
N TYR A 755 8.13 16.06 -2.64
CA TYR A 755 7.22 14.95 -2.33
C TYR A 755 6.74 14.97 -0.87
N SER A 756 7.62 15.26 0.09
CA SER A 756 7.25 15.34 1.51
C SER A 756 6.26 16.48 1.82
N LEU A 757 6.39 17.61 1.13
CA LEU A 757 5.50 18.77 1.29
C LEU A 757 4.12 18.51 0.68
N GLN A 758 4.06 17.96 -0.55
CA GLN A 758 2.80 17.56 -1.18
C GLN A 758 2.00 16.57 -0.32
N LEU A 759 2.69 15.61 0.31
CA LEU A 759 2.06 14.60 1.14
C LEU A 759 1.56 15.15 2.47
N ILE A 760 2.15 16.25 2.96
CA ILE A 760 1.64 16.99 4.12
C ILE A 760 0.39 17.81 3.76
N ASP A 761 0.31 18.39 2.56
CA ASP A 761 -0.94 19.02 2.07
C ASP A 761 -2.08 17.98 2.00
N LEU A 762 -1.79 16.76 1.52
CA LEU A 762 -2.75 15.64 1.51
C LEU A 762 -3.10 15.14 2.93
N TRP A 763 -2.12 15.07 3.84
CA TRP A 763 -2.37 14.77 5.26
C TRP A 763 -3.34 15.78 5.86
N MET A 764 -3.08 17.08 5.68
CA MET A 764 -3.93 18.13 6.25
C MET A 764 -5.33 18.08 5.67
N THR A 765 -5.48 17.91 4.35
CA THR A 765 -6.80 17.75 3.71
C THR A 765 -7.55 16.55 4.29
N SER A 766 -6.84 15.45 4.55
CA SER A 766 -7.39 14.24 5.18
C SER A 766 -7.82 14.47 6.64
N LEU A 767 -7.01 15.20 7.42
CA LEU A 767 -7.32 15.55 8.81
C LEU A 767 -8.53 16.51 8.91
N HIS A 768 -8.64 17.48 8.00
CA HIS A 768 -9.81 18.36 7.91
C HIS A 768 -11.07 17.59 7.54
N TYR A 769 -10.99 16.64 6.60
CA TYR A 769 -12.11 15.77 6.27
C TYR A 769 -12.56 14.93 7.48
N VAL A 770 -11.62 14.27 8.16
CA VAL A 770 -11.89 13.44 9.36
C VAL A 770 -12.50 14.22 10.51
N THR A 771 -11.95 15.39 10.84
CA THR A 771 -12.47 16.24 11.93
C THR A 771 -13.79 16.92 11.53
N GLY A 772 -13.97 17.25 10.25
CA GLY A 772 -15.18 17.83 9.67
C GLY A 772 -16.30 16.83 9.33
N LEU A 773 -16.17 15.54 9.61
CA LEU A 773 -17.16 14.51 9.24
C LEU A 773 -18.59 14.82 9.70
N ASN A 774 -18.75 15.46 10.86
CA ASN A 774 -20.07 15.85 11.39
C ASN A 774 -20.81 16.88 10.50
N GLN A 775 -20.10 17.56 9.59
CA GLN A 775 -20.66 18.56 8.67
C GLN A 775 -20.92 17.97 7.27
N GLN A 776 -20.51 16.73 7.02
CA GLN A 776 -20.61 16.09 5.71
C GLN A 776 -22.04 15.59 5.44
N LYS A 777 -22.57 15.91 4.25
CA LYS A 777 -23.91 15.49 3.78
C LYS A 777 -23.92 14.12 3.12
N VAL A 778 -22.75 13.50 2.94
CA VAL A 778 -22.54 12.27 2.16
C VAL A 778 -21.78 11.25 3.02
N HIS A 779 -22.28 10.01 3.07
CA HIS A 779 -21.63 8.93 3.82
C HIS A 779 -20.24 8.60 3.26
N ALA A 780 -19.30 8.21 4.13
CA ALA A 780 -17.94 7.83 3.71
C ALA A 780 -17.89 6.68 2.68
N TRP A 781 -18.85 5.75 2.74
CA TRP A 781 -18.96 4.63 1.80
C TRP A 781 -19.68 4.95 0.47
N ALA A 782 -20.15 6.19 0.27
CA ALA A 782 -20.72 6.60 -1.02
C ALA A 782 -19.59 6.84 -2.05
N PRO A 783 -19.73 6.47 -3.33
CA PRO A 783 -18.64 6.61 -4.32
C PRO A 783 -18.13 8.04 -4.54
N ASN A 784 -18.96 9.05 -4.24
CA ASN A 784 -18.65 10.48 -4.33
C ASN A 784 -18.33 11.11 -2.96
N SER A 785 -17.91 10.31 -1.98
CA SER A 785 -17.53 10.80 -0.65
C SER A 785 -16.15 11.43 -0.66
N GLY A 786 -15.90 12.35 0.29
CA GLY A 786 -14.56 12.87 0.52
C GLY A 786 -13.53 11.77 0.83
N HIS A 787 -13.93 10.67 1.47
CA HIS A 787 -13.06 9.53 1.73
C HIS A 787 -12.52 8.91 0.43
N PHE A 788 -13.40 8.59 -0.54
CA PHE A 788 -12.95 7.98 -1.80
C PHE A 788 -12.07 8.93 -2.61
N HIS A 789 -12.44 10.21 -2.71
CA HIS A 789 -11.60 11.21 -3.39
C HIS A 789 -10.24 11.43 -2.71
N LEU A 790 -10.15 11.33 -1.38
CA LEU A 790 -8.86 11.46 -0.70
C LEU A 790 -7.97 10.23 -0.90
N VAL A 791 -8.56 9.02 -0.87
CA VAL A 791 -7.83 7.78 -1.20
C VAL A 791 -7.36 7.79 -2.66
N GLU A 792 -8.19 8.27 -3.59
CA GLU A 792 -7.85 8.50 -5.01
C GLU A 792 -6.63 9.43 -5.15
N HIS A 793 -6.66 10.63 -4.57
CA HIS A 793 -5.52 11.57 -4.63
C HIS A 793 -4.23 11.01 -3.99
N ILE A 794 -4.33 10.20 -2.92
CA ILE A 794 -3.16 9.57 -2.29
C ILE A 794 -2.54 8.51 -3.22
N MET A 795 -3.36 7.70 -3.90
CA MET A 795 -2.90 6.72 -4.89
C MET A 795 -2.31 7.39 -6.13
N GLU A 796 -2.93 8.49 -6.59
CA GLU A 796 -2.42 9.29 -7.71
C GLU A 796 -1.05 9.90 -7.36
N TRP A 797 -0.92 10.50 -6.17
CA TRP A 797 0.34 11.02 -5.64
C TRP A 797 1.43 9.94 -5.55
N GLU A 798 1.10 8.73 -5.08
CA GLU A 798 2.05 7.61 -5.05
C GLU A 798 2.52 7.22 -6.45
N SER A 799 1.62 7.29 -7.45
CA SER A 799 1.96 7.04 -8.85
C SER A 799 3.04 8.02 -9.37
N PHE A 800 2.97 9.29 -8.93
CA PHE A 800 3.93 10.34 -9.26
C PHE A 800 5.24 10.31 -8.45
N LEU A 801 5.29 9.57 -7.33
CA LEU A 801 6.52 9.44 -6.52
C LEU A 801 7.64 8.79 -7.35
N CYS A 802 8.73 9.53 -7.55
CA CYS A 802 9.86 9.08 -8.35
C CYS A 802 10.41 7.74 -7.86
N LYS A 803 10.73 6.81 -8.78
CA LYS A 803 11.18 5.45 -8.43
C LYS A 803 12.41 5.45 -7.53
N SER A 804 13.32 6.42 -7.70
CA SER A 804 14.52 6.66 -6.88
C SER A 804 14.22 6.87 -5.38
N HIS A 805 13.00 7.27 -5.03
CA HIS A 805 12.57 7.60 -3.67
C HIS A 805 11.63 6.55 -3.05
N ARG A 806 11.15 5.57 -3.83
CA ARG A 806 10.23 4.52 -3.35
C ARG A 806 10.94 3.53 -2.42
N TYR A 807 10.21 3.02 -1.42
CA TYR A 807 10.74 2.15 -0.37
C TYR A 807 11.62 1.00 -0.89
N ALA A 808 11.11 0.22 -1.86
CA ALA A 808 11.80 -0.93 -2.44
C ALA A 808 13.09 -0.58 -3.22
N HIS A 809 13.22 0.64 -3.75
CA HIS A 809 14.37 1.06 -4.55
C HIS A 809 15.45 1.72 -3.68
N VAL A 810 15.02 2.48 -2.67
CA VAL A 810 15.90 3.15 -1.71
C VAL A 810 16.61 2.15 -0.78
N ARG A 811 16.02 0.96 -0.58
CA ARG A 811 16.61 -0.16 0.17
C ARG A 811 17.09 0.25 1.56
N PHE A 812 16.27 0.99 2.30
CA PHE A 812 16.62 1.54 3.62
C PHE A 812 17.24 0.50 4.58
N ALA A 813 16.73 -0.74 4.55
CA ALA A 813 17.25 -1.86 5.32
C ALA A 813 18.72 -2.26 5.01
N GLU A 814 19.25 -1.94 3.83
CA GLU A 814 20.62 -2.25 3.40
C GLU A 814 21.66 -1.19 3.80
N HIS A 815 21.24 0.04 4.13
CA HIS A 815 22.18 1.13 4.48
C HIS A 815 22.74 0.98 5.90
N GLN A 816 24.02 1.28 6.08
CA GLN A 816 24.66 1.33 7.40
C GLN A 816 24.20 2.58 8.19
N SER A 817 24.14 2.46 9.52
CA SER A 817 23.66 3.52 10.43
C SER A 817 24.39 4.86 10.24
N GLY A 818 25.72 4.86 10.26
CA GLY A 818 26.53 6.07 10.01
C GLY A 818 26.33 6.68 8.61
N GLY A 819 25.95 5.87 7.61
CA GLY A 819 25.58 6.34 6.28
C GLY A 819 24.20 7.03 6.24
N ILE A 820 23.29 6.63 7.12
CA ILE A 820 21.98 7.26 7.30
C ILE A 820 22.14 8.60 8.02
N GLU A 821 22.89 8.64 9.13
CA GLU A 821 23.14 9.87 9.90
C GLU A 821 23.87 10.94 9.07
N LYS A 822 24.94 10.54 8.35
CA LYS A 822 25.70 11.41 7.44
C LYS A 822 24.83 12.03 6.33
N ASN A 823 23.75 11.35 5.92
CA ASN A 823 22.83 11.80 4.87
C ASN A 823 21.42 12.13 5.41
N SER A 824 21.33 12.47 6.69
CA SER A 824 20.07 12.79 7.40
C SER A 824 19.17 13.81 6.68
N ARG A 825 19.75 14.78 5.96
CA ARG A 825 19.01 15.75 5.12
C ARG A 825 18.19 15.12 3.97
N TYR A 826 18.50 13.89 3.57
CA TYR A 826 17.67 13.08 2.66
C TYR A 826 16.75 12.14 3.46
N TRP A 827 17.33 11.43 4.45
CA TRP A 827 16.62 10.39 5.18
C TRP A 827 15.50 10.92 6.08
N GLY A 828 15.60 12.14 6.62
CA GLY A 828 14.53 12.80 7.37
C GLY A 828 13.26 13.02 6.51
N PRO A 829 13.33 13.79 5.41
CA PRO A 829 12.24 13.93 4.45
C PRO A 829 11.75 12.60 3.86
N TRP A 830 12.64 11.62 3.68
CA TRP A 830 12.24 10.28 3.22
C TRP A 830 11.44 9.50 4.26
N LEU A 831 11.87 9.50 5.53
CA LEU A 831 11.13 8.90 6.64
C LEU A 831 9.78 9.61 6.84
N LEU A 832 9.75 10.94 6.71
CA LEU A 832 8.51 11.71 6.67
C LEU A 832 7.58 11.19 5.57
N VAL A 833 8.05 11.03 4.34
CA VAL A 833 7.24 10.45 3.26
C VAL A 833 6.66 9.07 3.64
N GLN A 834 7.47 8.16 4.20
CA GLN A 834 7.00 6.81 4.56
C GLN A 834 5.96 6.82 5.70
N PHE A 835 6.22 7.58 6.76
CA PHE A 835 5.33 7.67 7.93
C PHE A 835 4.05 8.43 7.59
N THR A 836 4.12 9.55 6.86
CA THR A 836 2.95 10.34 6.48
C THR A 836 2.07 9.55 5.51
N TYR A 837 2.61 8.87 4.49
CA TYR A 837 1.81 8.06 3.54
C TYR A 837 0.99 6.99 4.28
N HIS A 838 1.65 6.15 5.08
CA HIS A 838 0.98 5.11 5.84
C HIS A 838 0.09 5.68 6.96
N GLY A 839 0.48 6.79 7.57
CA GLY A 839 -0.28 7.46 8.62
C GLY A 839 -1.57 8.07 8.09
N THR A 840 -1.56 8.70 6.91
CA THR A 840 -2.77 9.24 6.25
C THR A 840 -3.75 8.12 5.95
N LEU A 841 -3.26 6.97 5.46
CA LEU A 841 -4.11 5.80 5.20
C LEU A 841 -4.61 5.14 6.50
N CYS A 842 -3.85 5.16 7.59
CA CYS A 842 -4.35 4.78 8.92
C CYS A 842 -5.44 5.75 9.40
N LEU A 843 -5.23 7.06 9.24
CA LEU A 843 -6.13 8.12 9.66
C LEU A 843 -7.46 8.06 8.89
N LEU A 844 -7.42 8.03 7.55
CA LEU A 844 -8.63 7.96 6.72
C LEU A 844 -9.45 6.69 6.90
N ASN A 845 -8.84 5.61 7.41
CA ASN A 845 -9.49 4.32 7.57
C ASN A 845 -9.65 3.89 9.04
N HIS A 846 -9.39 4.79 10.01
CA HIS A 846 -9.34 4.42 11.41
C HIS A 846 -10.74 3.96 11.89
N PRO A 847 -10.90 2.74 12.45
CA PRO A 847 -12.23 2.18 12.77
C PRO A 847 -13.12 3.09 13.62
N PHE A 848 -12.54 3.72 14.65
CA PHE A 848 -13.19 4.72 15.51
C PHE A 848 -13.93 5.86 14.77
N ILE A 849 -13.38 6.34 13.66
CA ILE A 849 -13.86 7.57 12.99
C ILE A 849 -15.25 7.39 12.40
N TYR A 850 -15.60 6.15 12.01
CA TYR A 850 -16.85 5.80 11.35
C TYR A 850 -17.88 5.12 12.25
N LEU A 851 -17.63 5.06 13.57
CA LEU A 851 -18.65 4.65 14.54
C LEU A 851 -19.82 5.65 14.56
N LYS A 852 -21.04 5.13 14.73
CA LYS A 852 -22.26 5.90 15.02
C LYS A 852 -22.04 7.09 15.97
N LYS A 853 -21.92 8.28 15.38
CA LYS A 853 -22.17 9.54 16.08
C LYS A 853 -23.65 9.89 15.99
N PRO A 854 -24.32 10.29 17.09
CA PRO A 854 -25.68 10.80 17.01
C PRO A 854 -25.70 12.05 16.14
N GLY A 855 -26.55 12.06 15.10
CA GLY A 855 -26.75 13.20 14.20
C GLY A 855 -26.33 12.97 12.74
N ILE A 856 -25.62 11.88 12.40
CA ILE A 856 -25.41 11.49 11.01
C ILE A 856 -26.57 10.58 10.57
N LEU A 857 -27.19 10.91 9.44
CA LEU A 857 -28.24 10.19 8.67
C LEU A 857 -28.60 8.78 9.20
N GLU A 858 -29.89 8.57 9.52
CA GLU A 858 -30.48 7.36 10.16
C GLU A 858 -30.38 6.03 9.37
N THR A 859 -29.52 5.93 8.36
CA THR A 859 -29.32 4.72 7.56
C THR A 859 -28.30 3.78 8.21
N PRO A 860 -28.45 2.45 8.06
CA PRO A 860 -27.50 1.49 8.61
C PRO A 860 -26.14 1.57 7.91
N GLU A 861 -25.06 1.46 8.71
CA GLU A 861 -23.68 1.43 8.23
C GLU A 861 -23.41 0.26 7.29
N SER A 862 -22.55 0.49 6.28
CA SER A 862 -22.06 -0.58 5.41
C SER A 862 -21.01 -1.42 6.14
N SER A 863 -21.39 -2.60 6.62
CA SER A 863 -20.47 -3.54 7.27
C SER A 863 -19.26 -3.88 6.41
N THR A 864 -19.46 -4.07 5.09
CA THR A 864 -18.38 -4.30 4.11
C THR A 864 -17.43 -3.12 3.96
N PHE A 865 -17.88 -1.87 4.16
CA PHE A 865 -16.98 -0.72 4.19
C PHE A 865 -16.17 -0.70 5.49
N SER A 866 -16.85 -0.87 6.63
CA SER A 866 -16.22 -0.88 7.96
C SER A 866 -15.12 -1.94 8.07
N GLU A 867 -15.39 -3.17 7.63
CA GLU A 867 -14.43 -4.28 7.59
C GLU A 867 -13.21 -3.95 6.72
N LYS A 868 -13.43 -3.56 5.45
CA LYS A 868 -12.33 -3.23 4.52
C LYS A 868 -11.49 -2.04 4.95
N SER A 869 -12.13 -1.00 5.48
CA SER A 869 -11.45 0.19 6.00
C SER A 869 -10.58 -0.22 7.20
N SER A 870 -11.13 -0.98 8.14
CA SER A 870 -10.38 -1.52 9.28
C SER A 870 -9.17 -2.36 8.87
N ASP A 871 -9.30 -3.20 7.83
CA ASP A 871 -8.18 -3.98 7.27
C ASP A 871 -7.08 -3.10 6.66
N ILE A 872 -7.45 -2.05 5.92
CA ILE A 872 -6.51 -1.08 5.33
C ILE A 872 -5.77 -0.32 6.45
N ALA A 873 -6.47 0.15 7.48
CA ALA A 873 -5.85 0.79 8.62
C ALA A 873 -4.87 -0.15 9.34
N LEU A 874 -5.25 -1.39 9.59
CA LEU A 874 -4.39 -2.39 10.22
C LEU A 874 -3.17 -2.74 9.34
N LEU A 875 -3.33 -2.79 8.01
CA LEU A 875 -2.22 -2.98 7.08
C LEU A 875 -1.20 -1.85 7.20
N HIS A 876 -1.62 -0.59 7.10
CA HIS A 876 -0.66 0.53 7.16
C HIS A 876 -0.08 0.75 8.56
N ALA A 877 -0.82 0.42 9.62
CA ALA A 877 -0.29 0.41 10.98
C ALA A 877 0.81 -0.66 11.15
N LYS A 878 0.69 -1.83 10.49
CA LYS A 878 1.79 -2.82 10.41
C LYS A 878 3.02 -2.23 9.71
N HIS A 879 2.85 -1.48 8.62
CA HIS A 879 3.98 -0.84 7.92
C HIS A 879 4.71 0.19 8.79
N ILE A 880 4.00 1.04 9.54
CA ILE A 880 4.63 1.96 10.50
C ILE A 880 5.42 1.20 11.56
N THR A 881 4.88 0.11 12.12
CA THR A 881 5.62 -0.69 13.12
C THR A 881 6.88 -1.35 12.55
N ARG A 882 6.88 -1.77 11.27
CA ARG A 882 8.07 -2.29 10.59
C ARG A 882 9.14 -1.22 10.36
N LEU A 883 8.73 0.02 10.08
CA LEU A 883 9.66 1.15 9.97
C LEU A 883 10.30 1.45 11.32
N ILE A 884 9.53 1.46 12.40
CA ILE A 884 10.01 1.61 13.79
C ILE A 884 11.01 0.49 14.13
N ASP A 885 10.67 -0.78 13.85
CA ASP A 885 11.58 -1.93 14.04
C ASP A 885 12.91 -1.75 13.29
N THR A 886 12.85 -1.27 12.04
CA THR A 886 14.04 -1.04 11.20
C THR A 886 14.92 0.09 11.74
N LEU A 887 14.30 1.15 12.28
CA LEU A 887 15.02 2.26 12.92
C LEU A 887 15.72 1.81 14.21
N GLU A 888 15.03 1.04 15.04
CA GLU A 888 15.58 0.47 16.29
C GLU A 888 16.74 -0.49 16.01
N GLN A 889 16.58 -1.43 15.07
CA GLN A 889 17.63 -2.38 14.67
C GLN A 889 18.89 -1.69 14.13
N LYS A 890 18.73 -0.50 13.53
CA LYS A 890 19.85 0.30 13.02
C LYS A 890 20.37 1.35 14.01
N ASN A 891 19.80 1.43 15.21
CA ASN A 891 20.06 2.47 16.21
C ASN A 891 19.96 3.91 15.64
N VAL A 892 19.08 4.13 14.65
CA VAL A 892 18.89 5.46 14.04
C VAL A 892 18.00 6.30 14.95
N GLN A 893 18.59 7.34 15.55
CA GLN A 893 17.85 8.28 16.38
C GLN A 893 16.99 9.19 15.50
N VAL A 894 15.68 9.19 15.76
CA VAL A 894 14.69 10.03 15.09
C VAL A 894 14.13 11.01 16.11
N SER A 895 14.09 12.29 15.74
CA SER A 895 13.67 13.39 16.61
C SER A 895 12.33 14.02 16.24
N ASP A 896 11.76 13.75 15.06
CA ASP A 896 10.59 14.48 14.57
C ASP A 896 9.30 14.07 15.31
N PRO A 897 8.62 14.98 16.04
CA PRO A 897 7.40 14.68 16.78
C PRO A 897 6.23 14.29 15.87
N PHE A 898 6.25 14.67 14.58
CA PHE A 898 5.19 14.31 13.64
C PHE A 898 5.25 12.83 13.23
N LEU A 899 6.44 12.23 13.17
CA LEU A 899 6.59 10.78 13.00
C LEU A 899 6.08 10.05 14.25
N GLY A 900 6.29 10.64 15.43
CA GLY A 900 5.63 10.24 16.67
C GLY A 900 4.11 10.26 16.57
N TYR A 901 3.52 11.30 15.99
CA TYR A 901 2.08 11.40 15.79
C TYR A 901 1.52 10.39 14.78
N CYS A 902 2.22 10.12 13.67
CA CYS A 902 1.88 9.01 12.78
C CYS A 902 1.93 7.66 13.52
N ALA A 903 2.91 7.47 14.42
CA ALA A 903 2.99 6.30 15.29
C ALA A 903 1.86 6.27 16.35
N THR A 904 1.41 7.42 16.87
CA THR A 904 0.24 7.53 17.76
C THR A 904 -1.04 7.05 17.07
N ILE A 905 -1.29 7.48 15.84
CA ILE A 905 -2.45 7.01 15.06
C ILE A 905 -2.33 5.51 14.71
N ALA A 906 -1.13 5.02 14.39
CA ALA A 906 -0.90 3.58 14.25
C ALA A 906 -1.09 2.82 15.58
N ALA A 907 -0.79 3.44 16.72
CA ALA A 907 -1.04 2.86 18.05
C ALA A 907 -2.54 2.77 18.33
N THR A 908 -3.33 3.82 18.09
CA THR A 908 -4.79 3.78 18.31
C THR A 908 -5.49 2.77 17.41
N VAL A 909 -5.03 2.59 16.15
CA VAL A 909 -5.47 1.47 15.30
C VAL A 909 -5.11 0.12 15.95
N ASN A 910 -3.86 -0.12 16.35
CA ASN A 910 -3.51 -1.40 16.97
C ASN A 910 -4.24 -1.63 18.31
N LEU A 911 -4.52 -0.58 19.09
CA LEU A 911 -5.28 -0.68 20.33
C LEU A 911 -6.72 -1.16 20.08
N TRP A 912 -7.35 -0.69 19.00
CA TRP A 912 -8.65 -1.19 18.53
C TRP A 912 -8.63 -2.71 18.35
N PHE A 913 -7.61 -3.24 17.68
CA PHE A 913 -7.45 -4.67 17.43
C PHE A 913 -6.98 -5.50 18.65
N CYS A 914 -6.64 -4.88 19.79
CA CYS A 914 -6.31 -5.59 21.03
C CYS A 914 -7.54 -6.25 21.70
N TYR A 915 -8.75 -5.92 21.26
CA TYR A 915 -10.01 -6.37 21.86
C TYR A 915 -10.88 -7.23 20.92
N VAL A 916 -10.30 -7.68 19.80
CA VAL A 916 -10.89 -8.69 18.90
C VAL A 916 -10.78 -10.09 19.52
N GLU A 917 -11.74 -10.98 19.23
CA GLU A 917 -11.78 -12.35 19.75
C GLU A 917 -10.62 -13.23 19.26
N ASP A 918 -10.15 -13.01 18.02
CA ASP A 918 -8.99 -13.73 17.48
C ASP A 918 -7.74 -13.45 18.31
N ARG A 919 -7.29 -14.49 19.01
CA ARG A 919 -6.15 -14.44 19.92
C ARG A 919 -4.84 -14.07 19.22
N GLY A 920 -4.63 -14.54 17.99
CA GLY A 920 -3.42 -14.26 17.21
C GLY A 920 -3.37 -12.80 16.75
N VAL A 921 -4.49 -12.27 16.25
CA VAL A 921 -4.64 -10.84 15.91
C VAL A 921 -4.42 -9.98 17.15
N LYS A 922 -5.05 -10.34 18.28
CA LYS A 922 -4.95 -9.64 19.57
C LYS A 922 -3.52 -9.58 20.12
N GLU A 923 -2.81 -10.71 20.17
CA GLU A 923 -1.43 -10.77 20.67
C GLU A 923 -0.47 -9.96 19.77
N GLN A 924 -0.63 -10.05 18.43
CA GLN A 924 0.15 -9.24 17.49
C GLN A 924 -0.17 -7.74 17.57
N ALA A 925 -1.45 -7.37 17.71
CA ALA A 925 -1.88 -5.99 17.84
C ALA A 925 -1.34 -5.36 19.14
N ARG A 926 -1.35 -6.10 20.26
CA ARG A 926 -0.78 -5.64 21.54
C ARG A 926 0.73 -5.43 21.47
N SER A 927 1.45 -6.32 20.78
CA SER A 927 2.88 -6.14 20.51
C SER A 927 3.16 -4.88 19.69
N ARG A 928 2.41 -4.67 18.60
CA ARG A 928 2.52 -3.49 17.73
C ARG A 928 2.14 -2.18 18.43
N PHE A 929 1.08 -2.18 19.24
CA PHE A 929 0.71 -1.06 20.10
C PHE A 929 1.88 -0.64 20.99
N MET A 930 2.50 -1.61 21.67
CA MET A 930 3.61 -1.34 22.59
C MET A 930 4.82 -0.75 21.87
N LYS A 931 5.15 -1.22 20.65
CA LYS A 931 6.22 -0.64 19.82
C LYS A 931 5.96 0.83 19.47
N CYS A 932 4.75 1.14 18.99
CA CYS A 932 4.38 2.53 18.70
C CYS A 932 4.41 3.40 19.97
N TYR A 933 3.86 2.92 21.09
CA TYR A 933 3.89 3.62 22.38
C TYR A 933 5.33 3.89 22.85
N GLN A 934 6.22 2.91 22.79
CA GLN A 934 7.64 3.07 23.16
C GLN A 934 8.37 4.06 22.25
N PHE A 935 8.07 4.06 20.94
CA PHE A 935 8.61 5.05 20.00
C PHE A 935 8.19 6.48 20.38
N VAL A 936 6.90 6.71 20.67
CA VAL A 936 6.39 8.02 21.12
C VAL A 936 6.97 8.41 22.49
N LEU A 937 7.10 7.47 23.41
CA LEU A 937 7.70 7.69 24.74
C LEU A 937 9.19 8.08 24.67
N ARG A 938 9.94 7.63 23.66
CA ARG A 938 11.31 8.11 23.43
C ARG A 938 11.34 9.57 22.96
N LEU A 939 10.39 9.97 22.10
CA LEU A 939 10.24 11.37 21.64
C LEU A 939 9.77 12.31 22.77
N ALA A 940 9.00 11.80 23.75
CA ALA A 940 8.53 12.57 24.91
C ALA A 940 9.65 13.25 25.72
N LYS A 941 10.87 12.69 25.69
CA LYS A 941 12.06 13.28 26.33
C LYS A 941 12.41 14.67 25.79
N PHE A 942 12.10 14.92 24.51
CA PHE A 942 12.46 16.13 23.79
C PHE A 942 11.25 17.02 23.50
N TRP A 943 10.06 16.43 23.35
CA TRP A 943 8.86 17.11 22.86
C TRP A 943 7.68 16.98 23.82
N LYS A 944 7.20 18.12 24.33
CA LYS A 944 6.00 18.16 25.17
C LYS A 944 4.73 17.65 24.48
N ILE A 945 4.64 17.73 23.15
CA ILE A 945 3.53 17.11 22.42
C ILE A 945 3.60 15.58 22.42
N ALA A 946 4.80 14.99 22.32
CA ALA A 946 4.97 13.55 22.39
C ALA A 946 4.78 13.02 23.82
N ASP A 947 5.14 13.79 24.84
CA ASP A 947 4.80 13.54 26.25
C ASP A 947 3.29 13.47 26.44
N ARG A 948 2.52 14.46 25.96
CA ARG A 948 1.04 14.40 25.97
C ARG A 948 0.49 13.19 25.21
N MET A 949 0.98 12.90 24.01
CA MET A 949 0.54 11.72 23.24
C MET A 949 0.83 10.40 23.97
N ALA A 950 2.02 10.24 24.57
CA ALA A 950 2.37 9.05 25.35
C ALA A 950 1.45 8.90 26.58
N ASN A 951 1.22 9.97 27.33
CA ASN A 951 0.34 9.95 28.51
C ASN A 951 -1.12 9.64 28.13
N ASN A 952 -1.61 10.18 27.02
CA ASN A 952 -2.94 9.87 26.49
C ASN A 952 -3.04 8.41 26.00
N LEU A 953 -2.03 7.89 25.30
CA LEU A 953 -1.97 6.47 24.88
C LEU A 953 -1.93 5.51 26.07
N ALA A 954 -1.15 5.83 27.11
CA ALA A 954 -1.08 5.03 28.32
C ALA A 954 -2.42 5.01 29.06
N THR A 955 -3.05 6.18 29.21
CA THR A 955 -4.40 6.33 29.80
C THR A 955 -5.44 5.55 29.01
N MET A 956 -5.43 5.69 27.67
CA MET A 956 -6.35 4.97 26.79
C MET A 956 -6.17 3.45 26.89
N ASN A 957 -4.93 2.94 26.90
CA ASN A 957 -4.66 1.51 27.01
C ASN A 957 -5.14 0.91 28.35
N ILE A 958 -5.07 1.67 29.45
CA ILE A 958 -5.64 1.26 30.74
C ILE A 958 -7.17 1.20 30.63
N ARG A 959 -7.82 2.27 30.16
CA ARG A 959 -9.29 2.35 30.08
C ARG A 959 -9.92 1.40 29.06
N ALA A 960 -9.24 1.14 27.95
CA ALA A 960 -9.70 0.22 26.92
C ALA A 960 -9.94 -1.21 27.42
N SER A 961 -9.37 -1.57 28.58
CA SER A 961 -9.65 -2.85 29.25
C SER A 961 -11.11 -3.00 29.71
N SER A 962 -11.90 -1.92 29.77
CA SER A 962 -13.35 -1.96 30.09
C SER A 962 -14.27 -1.83 28.87
N TRP A 963 -13.75 -1.94 27.63
CA TRP A 963 -14.59 -1.94 26.43
C TRP A 963 -15.30 -3.28 26.26
N GLU A 964 -16.64 -3.27 26.22
CA GLU A 964 -17.44 -4.48 25.93
C GLU A 964 -17.31 -4.90 24.47
N ALA A 965 -16.74 -6.09 24.24
CA ALA A 965 -16.65 -6.72 22.93
C ALA A 965 -17.96 -7.46 22.58
N LYS A 966 -18.36 -7.41 21.30
CA LYS A 966 -19.52 -8.13 20.76
C LYS A 966 -19.06 -9.38 20.02
N ALA A 967 -19.75 -10.51 20.17
CA ALA A 967 -19.37 -11.81 19.59
C ALA A 967 -19.74 -12.00 18.09
N GLU A 968 -19.81 -10.92 17.30
CA GLU A 968 -20.22 -10.96 15.88
C GLU A 968 -19.31 -10.06 15.01
N PRO A 969 -18.75 -10.58 13.90
CA PRO A 969 -17.97 -9.77 12.96
C PRO A 969 -18.84 -8.78 12.14
N PRO A 970 -18.31 -7.58 11.78
CA PRO A 970 -17.03 -7.02 12.22
C PRO A 970 -17.10 -6.54 13.68
N PHE A 971 -16.08 -6.90 14.45
CA PHE A 971 -15.97 -6.62 15.88
C PHE A 971 -15.93 -5.11 16.16
N THR A 972 -17.08 -4.59 16.59
CA THR A 972 -17.26 -3.20 17.01
C THR A 972 -17.45 -3.18 18.54
N PRO A 973 -16.59 -2.47 19.30
CA PRO A 973 -16.88 -2.11 20.68
C PRO A 973 -18.21 -1.37 20.70
N ARG A 974 -19.16 -1.86 21.51
CA ARG A 974 -20.57 -1.51 21.34
C ARG A 974 -20.82 0.00 21.53
N GLU A 975 -20.22 0.55 22.57
CA GLU A 975 -20.18 1.97 22.89
C GLU A 975 -18.86 2.27 23.60
N MET A 976 -18.06 3.21 23.08
CA MET A 976 -16.88 3.71 23.82
C MET A 976 -17.34 4.84 24.74
N PRO A 977 -17.01 4.83 26.04
CA PRO A 977 -17.45 5.87 26.99
C PRO A 977 -17.19 7.28 26.46
N ALA A 978 -18.07 8.24 26.74
CA ALA A 978 -17.95 9.60 26.19
C ALA A 978 -16.59 10.26 26.50
N GLN A 979 -16.02 10.00 27.68
CA GLN A 979 -14.69 10.48 28.08
C GLN A 979 -13.55 9.85 27.25
N ASP A 980 -13.71 8.58 26.85
CA ASP A 980 -12.73 7.86 26.04
C ASP A 980 -12.90 8.22 24.55
N THR A 981 -14.12 8.51 24.11
CA THR A 981 -14.39 9.14 22.81
C THR A 981 -13.70 10.49 22.70
N LEU A 982 -13.76 11.33 23.73
CA LEU A 982 -13.00 12.59 23.77
C LEU A 982 -11.49 12.34 23.75
N LEU A 983 -10.97 11.44 24.60
CA LEU A 983 -9.55 11.10 24.65
C LEU A 983 -9.03 10.51 23.31
N MET A 984 -9.87 9.80 22.57
CA MET A 984 -9.54 9.26 21.24
C MET A 984 -9.51 10.37 20.18
N TRP A 985 -10.46 11.32 20.20
CA TRP A 985 -10.36 12.52 19.37
C TRP A 985 -9.12 13.36 19.71
N ASP A 986 -8.73 13.41 20.98
CA ASP A 986 -7.50 14.06 21.47
C ASP A 986 -6.19 13.37 21.01
N LEU A 987 -6.27 12.10 20.62
CA LEU A 987 -5.16 11.32 20.02
C LEU A 987 -5.16 11.39 18.49
N VAL A 988 -6.35 11.58 17.88
CA VAL A 988 -6.57 11.76 16.44
C VAL A 988 -6.36 13.23 15.99
N LYS A 989 -6.36 14.19 16.92
CA LYS A 989 -5.94 15.58 16.70
C LYS A 989 -4.46 15.74 17.07
N TYR A 990 -3.66 16.37 16.21
CA TYR A 990 -2.24 16.60 16.51
C TYR A 990 -2.03 17.66 17.61
N TYR A 991 -2.87 18.68 17.64
CA TYR A 991 -2.79 19.79 18.59
C TYR A 991 -3.93 19.73 19.61
N PRO A 992 -3.69 20.16 20.87
CA PRO A 992 -4.78 20.36 21.82
C PRO A 992 -5.72 21.47 21.31
N ASP A 993 -7.02 21.31 21.56
CA ASP A 993 -7.91 22.47 21.59
C ASP A 993 -7.38 23.45 22.66
N PRO A 994 -7.45 24.78 22.46
CA PRO A 994 -6.82 25.75 23.36
C PRO A 994 -7.40 25.63 24.77
N ASP A 995 -6.55 25.25 25.73
CA ASP A 995 -6.99 24.99 27.10
C ASP A 995 -7.29 26.28 27.87
N ILE A 996 -8.58 26.58 28.02
CA ILE A 996 -9.11 27.78 28.70
C ILE A 996 -8.95 27.66 30.23
N ASN A 997 -8.54 26.50 30.76
CA ASN A 997 -8.51 26.23 32.21
C ASN A 997 -7.13 26.36 32.87
N HIS A 998 -6.04 26.56 32.12
CA HIS A 998 -4.69 26.62 32.68
C HIS A 998 -4.10 28.04 32.78
N SER A 999 -3.22 28.23 33.77
CA SER A 999 -2.49 29.48 34.08
C SER A 999 -1.45 29.90 33.04
N SER A 1000 -1.44 29.25 31.87
CA SER A 1000 -0.54 29.47 30.74
C SER A 1000 -1.25 30.07 29.51
N SER A 1001 -2.50 30.52 29.65
CA SER A 1001 -3.21 31.28 28.63
C SER A 1001 -2.40 32.53 28.24
N ILE A 1002 -2.17 32.74 26.94
CA ILE A 1002 -1.60 34.01 26.44
C ILE A 1002 -2.59 35.18 26.55
N PHE A 1003 -3.87 34.87 26.76
CA PHE A 1003 -4.96 35.85 26.87
C PHE A 1003 -5.19 36.26 28.31
N HIS A 1004 -5.29 37.57 28.53
CA HIS A 1004 -5.76 38.15 29.79
C HIS A 1004 -7.22 37.73 30.07
N THR A 1005 -7.61 37.68 31.35
CA THR A 1005 -8.93 37.19 31.80
C THR A 1005 -10.11 37.98 31.22
N THR A 1006 -9.90 39.20 30.73
CA THR A 1006 -10.91 40.00 30.01
C THR A 1006 -11.26 39.48 28.62
N LEU A 1007 -10.51 38.50 28.10
CA LEU A 1007 -10.77 37.82 26.82
C LEU A 1007 -11.19 36.35 27.03
N ASP A 1008 -11.48 35.96 28.27
CA ASP A 1008 -12.04 34.64 28.59
C ASP A 1008 -13.51 34.59 28.11
N PRO A 1009 -13.89 33.65 27.23
CA PRO A 1009 -15.26 33.55 26.72
C PRO A 1009 -16.26 32.99 27.74
N ARG A 1010 -15.81 32.58 28.93
CA ARG A 1010 -16.70 32.14 30.02
C ARG A 1010 -17.42 33.35 30.65
N PRO A 1011 -18.72 33.23 30.98
CA PRO A 1011 -19.41 34.30 31.70
C PRO A 1011 -18.74 34.53 33.05
N SER A 1012 -18.41 35.79 33.36
CA SER A 1012 -17.78 36.20 34.61
C SER A 1012 -18.58 35.70 35.81
N ILE A 1013 -18.08 34.67 36.50
CA ILE A 1013 -18.63 34.28 37.80
C ILE A 1013 -18.25 35.39 38.77
N VAL A 1014 -19.17 36.35 38.95
CA VAL A 1014 -19.08 37.35 40.01
C VAL A 1014 -18.96 36.58 41.33
N PRO A 1015 -17.89 36.78 42.12
CA PRO A 1015 -17.74 36.05 43.37
C PRO A 1015 -18.80 36.55 44.35
N PHE A 1016 -19.86 35.75 44.54
CA PHE A 1016 -20.80 35.97 45.63
C PHE A 1016 -20.04 35.84 46.94
N ALA A 1017 -19.79 36.98 47.59
CA ALA A 1017 -19.22 37.01 48.92
C ALA A 1017 -20.16 36.29 49.90
N ASN A 1018 -19.62 35.31 50.63
CA ASN A 1018 -20.33 34.63 51.69
C ASN A 1018 -20.74 35.64 52.78
N ASN A 1019 -22.02 35.98 52.83
CA ASN A 1019 -22.67 36.56 54.00
C ASN A 1019 -24.02 35.84 54.20
N SER A 1020 -23.99 34.74 54.95
CA SER A 1020 -25.14 34.35 55.79
C SER A 1020 -25.20 35.36 56.95
N PRO A 1021 -26.39 35.75 57.47
CA PRO A 1021 -27.33 34.76 57.99
C PRO A 1021 -28.84 35.09 57.91
N HIS A 1022 -29.63 34.11 58.38
CA HIS A 1022 -30.90 34.24 59.11
C HIS A 1022 -32.25 34.40 58.38
N ILE A 1023 -33.14 33.46 58.78
CA ILE A 1023 -34.53 33.67 59.25
C ILE A 1023 -35.65 33.71 58.20
N ASP A 1024 -36.57 32.74 58.37
CA ASP A 1024 -38.01 32.74 58.07
C ASP A 1024 -38.49 33.06 56.63
N SER A 1025 -39.70 32.71 56.19
CA SER A 1025 -40.63 31.62 56.52
C SER A 1025 -41.70 31.59 55.40
N ASN A 1026 -42.61 30.62 55.45
CA ASN A 1026 -43.92 30.64 54.79
C ASN A 1026 -44.02 30.61 53.24
N GLU A 1027 -44.97 29.76 52.82
CA GLU A 1027 -45.94 30.01 51.74
C GLU A 1027 -45.48 30.17 50.28
N SER A 1028 -46.21 29.69 49.26
CA SER A 1028 -47.32 28.74 49.24
C SER A 1028 -47.67 28.32 47.80
N VAL A 1029 -48.48 27.25 47.69
CA VAL A 1029 -49.61 27.13 46.74
C VAL A 1029 -49.37 26.81 45.25
N ASN A 1030 -49.86 25.62 44.92
CA ASN A 1030 -50.66 25.20 43.75
C ASN A 1030 -49.97 24.99 42.38
N GLU A 1031 -49.99 23.73 41.90
CA GLU A 1031 -51.01 23.08 41.03
C GLU A 1031 -50.77 23.42 39.54
N SER A 1032 -50.98 22.53 38.57
CA SER A 1032 -51.86 21.36 38.57
C SER A 1032 -51.31 20.24 37.66
N ASP A 1033 -51.61 18.99 38.01
CA ASP A 1033 -52.31 17.97 37.19
C ASP A 1033 -52.01 17.80 35.69
N LYS A 1034 -52.18 16.66 35.02
CA LYS A 1034 -52.55 15.22 35.23
C LYS A 1034 -52.34 14.58 33.83
N ASN A 1035 -52.26 13.28 33.54
CA ASN A 1035 -52.33 11.99 34.23
C ASN A 1035 -51.57 11.00 33.29
N ALA A 1036 -50.83 10.01 33.76
CA ALA A 1036 -51.26 8.64 34.12
C ALA A 1036 -51.93 7.84 32.98
N GLY A 1037 -51.70 6.52 32.82
CA GLY A 1037 -50.99 5.55 33.68
C GLY A 1037 -50.22 4.49 32.86
N SER A 1038 -49.22 3.82 33.44
CA SER A 1038 -49.34 2.63 34.31
C SER A 1038 -49.57 1.33 33.52
N SER A 1039 -48.88 0.21 33.78
CA SER A 1039 -48.74 -0.36 35.13
C SER A 1039 -47.72 -1.54 35.19
N THR A 1040 -46.92 -1.59 36.26
CA THR A 1040 -46.73 -2.72 37.22
C THR A 1040 -46.14 -4.06 36.72
N THR A 1041 -45.31 -4.85 37.44
CA THR A 1041 -44.71 -4.85 38.80
C THR A 1041 -43.59 -5.94 38.83
N THR A 1042 -42.80 -6.27 39.87
CA THR A 1042 -42.72 -5.97 41.32
C THR A 1042 -41.30 -6.33 41.83
N GLN A 1043 -40.75 -5.59 42.82
CA GLN A 1043 -39.94 -6.05 43.99
C GLN A 1043 -38.67 -6.92 43.78
N ASN A 1044 -37.58 -6.88 44.58
CA ASN A 1044 -37.22 -6.30 45.89
C ASN A 1044 -35.67 -6.43 46.06
N ARG A 1045 -34.91 -5.87 47.03
CA ARG A 1045 -35.10 -4.94 48.18
C ARG A 1045 -33.69 -4.51 48.70
N ALA A 1046 -33.53 -3.27 49.20
CA ALA A 1046 -32.58 -2.85 50.27
C ALA A 1046 -31.03 -3.00 50.07
N GLU A 1047 -30.14 -2.19 50.67
CA GLU A 1047 -30.25 -0.90 51.39
C GLU A 1047 -28.85 -0.24 51.56
N SER A 1048 -28.84 0.97 52.12
CA SER A 1048 -27.75 1.66 52.84
C SER A 1048 -26.79 2.58 52.08
N CYS A 1049 -26.69 3.80 52.64
CA CYS A 1049 -25.81 4.89 52.25
C CYS A 1049 -24.44 4.77 52.94
N ILE A 1050 -23.43 5.52 52.45
CA ILE A 1050 -22.63 6.48 53.23
C ILE A 1050 -21.62 7.18 52.28
N SER A 1051 -21.39 8.48 52.51
CA SER A 1051 -20.46 9.35 51.78
C SER A 1051 -19.10 9.46 52.51
N PRO A 1052 -18.05 10.05 51.91
CA PRO A 1052 -16.66 9.61 52.16
C PRO A 1052 -15.90 10.38 53.25
N GLU A 1053 -14.87 9.72 53.81
CA GLU A 1053 -13.80 10.36 54.58
C GLU A 1053 -12.43 10.34 53.87
N ARG A 1054 -11.54 11.22 54.33
CA ARG A 1054 -10.29 11.66 53.71
C ARG A 1054 -9.13 10.65 53.81
N ARG A 1055 -8.21 10.71 52.83
CA ARG A 1055 -6.73 10.71 52.96
C ARG A 1055 -6.15 10.98 51.57
N GLU A 1056 -5.51 12.13 51.32
CA GLU A 1056 -4.11 12.46 51.66
C GLU A 1056 -3.07 11.47 51.09
N SER A 1057 -2.45 11.92 49.99
CA SER A 1057 -1.01 11.81 49.65
C SER A 1057 -0.18 10.64 50.19
N GLY A 1058 0.31 9.79 49.28
CA GLY A 1058 1.39 8.84 49.55
C GLY A 1058 2.05 8.35 48.25
N THR A 1059 3.23 8.88 47.93
CA THR A 1059 4.07 8.44 46.81
C THR A 1059 4.59 7.01 47.05
N LEU A 1060 4.50 6.11 46.06
CA LEU A 1060 5.18 4.82 46.12
C LEU A 1060 5.77 4.40 44.77
N LEU A 1061 7.07 4.11 44.78
CA LEU A 1061 7.84 3.50 43.70
C LEU A 1061 7.43 2.03 43.50
N TYR A 1062 7.55 1.53 42.26
CA TYR A 1062 7.79 0.09 42.05
C TYR A 1062 8.62 -0.18 40.80
N GLN A 1063 9.74 -0.90 40.97
CA GLN A 1063 10.53 -1.51 39.90
C GLN A 1063 9.98 -2.91 39.58
N PRO A 1064 10.14 -3.41 38.34
CA PRO A 1064 10.18 -4.85 38.07
C PRO A 1064 11.64 -5.33 37.89
N SER A 1065 11.99 -6.43 38.56
CA SER A 1065 13.32 -7.04 38.52
C SER A 1065 13.35 -8.37 37.74
N MET A 1066 14.54 -8.72 37.25
CA MET A 1066 15.05 -10.03 36.75
C MET A 1066 15.52 -10.04 35.28
N PRO A 1067 16.53 -10.85 34.93
CA PRO A 1067 17.79 -11.06 35.67
C PRO A 1067 19.03 -10.89 34.76
N LEU A 1068 20.16 -10.56 35.37
CA LEU A 1068 21.43 -10.36 34.66
C LEU A 1068 22.17 -11.69 34.42
N PHE A 1069 22.62 -11.90 33.18
CA PHE A 1069 23.81 -12.71 32.89
C PHE A 1069 24.75 -11.88 32.01
N PHE A 1070 25.78 -11.31 32.64
CA PHE A 1070 26.95 -10.78 31.95
C PHE A 1070 28.02 -11.87 31.91
N THR A 1071 28.71 -11.99 30.79
CA THR A 1071 30.05 -12.59 30.71
C THR A 1071 31.00 -11.59 30.07
N GLU A 1072 32.22 -11.55 30.56
CA GLU A 1072 33.13 -10.41 30.47
C GLU A 1072 34.00 -10.38 29.20
N SER A 1073 34.76 -9.28 29.11
CA SER A 1073 36.08 -9.08 28.51
C SER A 1073 36.15 -8.31 27.18
N THR A 1074 36.56 -7.03 27.18
CA THR A 1074 37.90 -6.37 27.29
C THR A 1074 38.69 -6.33 25.98
N THR A 1075 39.37 -5.20 25.74
CA THR A 1075 40.39 -4.92 24.69
C THR A 1075 39.86 -4.81 23.24
N LEU A 1076 40.40 -3.97 22.34
CA LEU A 1076 41.62 -3.14 22.37
C LEU A 1076 41.40 -1.82 21.58
N PHE A 1077 42.18 -0.78 21.88
CA PHE A 1077 42.37 0.41 21.03
C PHE A 1077 43.17 0.04 19.78
N GLU A 1078 42.89 0.65 18.62
CA GLU A 1078 43.94 1.05 17.67
C GLU A 1078 43.46 2.15 16.69
N GLU A 1079 44.25 3.22 16.68
CA GLU A 1079 44.53 4.24 15.65
C GLU A 1079 43.57 4.47 14.46
N PHE A 1080 43.19 5.73 14.25
CA PHE A 1080 43.66 6.44 13.05
C PHE A 1080 43.84 7.94 13.31
N ASP A 1081 45.05 8.41 13.05
CA ASP A 1081 45.54 9.75 13.33
C ASP A 1081 45.12 10.76 12.24
N PHE A 1082 44.72 11.97 12.64
CA PHE A 1082 44.76 13.16 11.79
C PHE A 1082 44.96 14.40 12.69
N GLY A 1083 46.21 14.66 13.02
CA GLY A 1083 46.60 15.80 13.85
C GLY A 1083 46.32 17.16 13.17
N ILE A 1084 45.76 18.07 13.95
CA ILE A 1084 46.00 19.51 13.81
C ILE A 1084 46.49 20.01 15.17
N SER A 1085 47.72 20.51 15.20
CA SER A 1085 48.41 21.05 16.37
C SER A 1085 47.80 22.39 16.81
N GLY A 1086 47.49 22.53 18.10
CA GLY A 1086 47.08 23.79 18.71
C GLY A 1086 47.01 23.65 20.24
N GLU A 1087 47.85 24.41 20.94
CA GLU A 1087 48.14 24.28 22.37
C GLU A 1087 46.89 24.29 23.29
N ILE A 1088 46.79 23.29 24.18
CA ILE A 1088 45.87 23.30 25.32
C ILE A 1088 46.63 23.89 26.51
N GLY A 1089 46.33 25.14 26.85
CA GLY A 1089 46.87 25.85 28.00
C GLY A 1089 45.98 27.03 28.42
N ASP A 1090 45.85 27.21 29.74
CA ASP A 1090 45.51 28.47 30.41
C ASP A 1090 44.16 29.16 30.13
N TRP A 1091 43.03 28.48 30.37
CA TRP A 1091 41.77 29.17 30.76
C TRP A 1091 40.99 28.43 31.86
N TYR A 1092 41.56 28.36 33.06
CA TYR A 1092 40.86 27.92 34.28
C TYR A 1092 40.84 29.00 35.38
N GLU A 1093 40.85 30.29 35.00
CA GLU A 1093 40.86 31.39 35.99
C GLU A 1093 40.27 32.71 35.44
N SER A 1094 38.94 32.86 35.52
CA SER A 1094 38.26 34.14 35.79
C SER A 1094 36.75 33.92 35.90
N GLY A 1095 36.24 33.73 37.12
CA GLY A 1095 34.79 33.63 37.33
C GLY A 1095 34.11 34.99 37.30
N THR A 1096 33.00 35.12 36.55
CA THR A 1096 31.77 35.82 36.99
C THR A 1096 30.65 35.71 35.95
N LEU A 1097 29.63 34.93 36.33
CA LEU A 1097 28.23 34.90 35.87
C LEU A 1097 27.97 35.13 34.36
#